data_AF-A0A2H3I9Q4-F1
#
_entry.id   AF-A0A2H3I9Q4-F1
#
_cell.length_a   1.000
_cell.length_b   1.000
_cell.length_c   1.000
_cell.angle_alpha   90.00
_cell.angle_beta   90.00
_cell.angle_gamma   90.00
#
_symmetry.space_group_name_H-M   'P 1'
#
loop_
_entity.id
_entity.type
_entity.pdbx_description
1 polymer ?
#
loop_
_entity_poly.entity_id
_entity_poly.type
_entity_poly.pdbx_seq_one_letter_code
_entity_poly.pdbx_strand_id
1 'polypeptide(L)'
;MSPIASTNDAAHDASSSGEYSDFHDDSTNTDDENGSNWSSSGDEGDGSHESSERDEDSDDGSPLLSSRPSTILIHHEFYPQSGLRDQGSLTLEPSSKSALWKHGLRYSQHYNTSKEIFAAGKQYPFQSAQLDTLAVDPAMIRTWQHVGGAVSHSPLAVLQAYLHTKRRCHVGLEGCRHRSYGTREEYRVTGSLLVAIDKLFCQRELATTPLPSPPDHRPFFTYPTGLMLDWFRWNINKLCLGFEMTYSLHPRTMVHWEHTRVMMMFLKCLRLSYGGQGYHLRHSNGLWLDRRAQPPAEGSDTERIEEGIGIGDRLQATGYMWFADKIDWFNMTFRSPHRAHMIFNTPTLQSTYHERYWRVIETKGDFLLFHDIFAYLQQHHGDFRRTALLLQLLISLCLQLFRKDVFHVLVQRKSSRQPLRDCVLTDACAGKVPLARNGLRRVFCDGIFHDDIHFVSGPQMAVTHIDVLFARLWGWDGDGQQGDWPRQCWEYKTYRVLYRQCFGIIAQIHGMQQARQWRTRLRHTWIRTHWILPYPDNTTFWPRRADKRLQTWASIHPPLQAYYQQRGTSVVTPADVEFLPVTGWQRGSEPNTLSVDLPPIPSDLDAYLATVDDSVSVASSDIPLPASGIRDGPIRRFLQEQAPSQRVLRSAMQEQSLSEKKLHRDDNWLTQHLQDHLRAIVRSWQGEVTQHQPSAMARQWQQRSRPELRHSLAQLQVTVAQIEEDDSDPDGYPTAQKERTDKLQRMRRRLRLVNAEVQRLTKFNNRLAKTEWIAQLKRRPMSDKAWEKELKIFRDVRDRRRISKKRLARLSQQALHVDVDPGIL
;
A
#
# COMPACT_ATOMS: atom_id res chain seq x y z
N MET A 1 25.57 -61.45 36.91
CA MET A 1 24.38 -62.10 37.52
C MET A 1 23.18 -61.81 36.64
N SER A 2 22.24 -62.73 36.54
CA SER A 2 21.30 -62.86 35.41
C SER A 2 19.82 -62.79 35.90
N PRO A 3 18.75 -62.90 35.07
CA PRO A 3 17.66 -61.91 35.12
C PRO A 3 16.22 -62.47 35.22
N ILE A 4 15.23 -61.55 35.21
CA ILE A 4 13.76 -61.73 35.13
C ILE A 4 13.23 -60.49 34.34
N ALA A 5 12.54 -60.47 33.19
CA ALA A 5 11.85 -61.47 32.33
C ALA A 5 10.56 -62.08 32.92
N SER A 6 9.34 -61.88 32.39
CA SER A 6 8.86 -61.28 31.10
C SER A 6 7.47 -60.58 31.32
N THR A 7 6.55 -60.26 30.39
CA THR A 7 6.29 -60.67 28.98
C THR A 7 5.35 -59.69 28.21
N ASN A 8 5.39 -59.85 26.88
CA ASN A 8 4.47 -59.50 25.76
C ASN A 8 2.94 -59.52 26.05
N ASP A 9 2.06 -58.85 25.29
CA ASP A 9 1.68 -59.05 23.87
C ASP A 9 1.42 -57.73 23.10
N ALA A 10 1.83 -57.53 21.84
CA ALA A 10 1.27 -58.02 20.55
C ALA A 10 -0.10 -57.36 20.17
N ALA A 11 -0.40 -56.96 18.93
CA ALA A 11 0.10 -57.41 17.63
C ALA A 11 -0.12 -56.38 16.48
N HIS A 12 0.82 -56.33 15.52
CA HIS A 12 0.66 -56.10 14.05
C HIS A 12 -0.04 -54.81 13.50
N ASP A 13 0.25 -54.29 12.29
CA ASP A 13 1.06 -54.86 11.19
C ASP A 13 1.81 -53.84 10.28
N ALA A 14 2.65 -54.43 9.42
CA ALA A 14 3.62 -53.91 8.43
C ALA A 14 3.35 -52.62 7.60
N SER A 15 4.47 -51.97 7.22
CA SER A 15 4.63 -51.22 5.96
C SER A 15 6.05 -51.46 5.40
N SER A 16 6.20 -51.48 4.06
CA SER A 16 7.41 -51.99 3.39
C SER A 16 8.05 -50.97 2.43
N SER A 17 9.38 -50.89 2.48
CA SER A 17 10.36 -50.65 1.38
C SER A 17 10.00 -49.77 0.17
N GLY A 18 10.85 -48.77 -0.10
CA GLY A 18 10.96 -48.08 -1.39
C GLY A 18 10.52 -46.60 -1.34
N GLU A 19 11.26 -45.63 -1.88
CA GLU A 19 12.60 -45.66 -2.49
C GLU A 19 13.36 -44.39 -2.03
N TYR A 20 14.67 -44.49 -1.77
CA TYR A 20 15.53 -43.35 -1.51
C TYR A 20 16.42 -43.15 -2.74
N SER A 21 16.24 -42.06 -3.47
CA SER A 21 17.02 -41.75 -4.67
C SER A 21 18.37 -41.13 -4.30
N ASP A 22 19.47 -41.77 -4.67
CA ASP A 22 20.81 -41.23 -4.50
C ASP A 22 20.99 -39.85 -5.15
N PHE A 23 21.65 -38.95 -4.43
CA PHE A 23 22.39 -37.84 -5.02
C PHE A 23 23.88 -38.11 -4.76
N HIS A 24 24.67 -38.23 -5.82
CA HIS A 24 26.09 -38.56 -5.69
C HIS A 24 26.85 -37.50 -4.90
N ASP A 25 27.54 -37.97 -3.86
CA ASP A 25 28.69 -37.31 -3.26
C ASP A 25 29.91 -37.60 -4.14
N ASP A 26 30.47 -36.56 -4.76
CA ASP A 26 31.70 -36.62 -5.56
C ASP A 26 32.70 -35.58 -5.03
N SER A 27 33.08 -35.78 -3.76
CA SER A 27 33.90 -34.86 -2.97
C SER A 27 35.42 -35.06 -3.20
N THR A 28 35.87 -34.82 -4.44
CA THR A 28 37.30 -34.72 -4.72
C THR A 28 37.90 -33.45 -4.10
N ASN A 29 38.51 -33.58 -2.91
CA ASN A 29 39.28 -32.51 -2.29
C ASN A 29 40.46 -32.07 -3.18
N THR A 30 40.53 -30.77 -3.45
CA THR A 30 41.78 -30.07 -3.79
C THR A 30 41.87 -28.82 -2.94
N ASP A 31 42.82 -28.80 -2.00
CA ASP A 31 43.10 -27.64 -1.15
C ASP A 31 43.74 -26.50 -1.97
N ASP A 32 43.04 -25.38 -2.11
CA ASP A 32 43.58 -24.13 -2.68
C ASP A 32 43.46 -22.98 -1.68
N GLU A 33 44.54 -22.70 -0.94
CA GLU A 33 44.67 -21.48 -0.14
C GLU A 33 44.86 -20.27 -1.07
N ASN A 34 43.77 -19.66 -1.52
CA ASN A 34 43.85 -18.42 -2.31
C ASN A 34 43.29 -17.20 -1.57
N GLY A 35 44.02 -16.08 -1.65
CA GLY A 35 43.80 -14.89 -0.84
C GLY A 35 42.53 -14.13 -1.22
N SER A 36 41.65 -13.87 -0.25
CA SER A 36 40.44 -13.07 -0.46
C SER A 36 40.78 -11.62 -0.81
N ASN A 37 40.79 -11.31 -2.10
CA ASN A 37 40.96 -9.94 -2.59
C ASN A 37 39.74 -9.08 -2.23
N TRP A 38 39.95 -7.91 -1.63
CA TRP A 38 38.87 -7.07 -1.11
C TRP A 38 38.32 -6.13 -2.19
N SER A 39 37.36 -6.63 -2.97
CA SER A 39 36.56 -5.81 -3.89
C SER A 39 35.66 -4.84 -3.13
N SER A 40 36.09 -3.58 -2.99
CA SER A 40 35.27 -2.51 -2.43
C SER A 40 34.15 -2.15 -3.40
N SER A 41 32.91 -2.55 -3.08
CA SER A 41 31.71 -2.16 -3.85
C SER A 41 31.28 -0.73 -3.49
N GLY A 42 32.05 0.26 -3.95
CA GLY A 42 31.58 1.65 -4.09
C GLY A 42 30.82 1.82 -5.40
N ASP A 43 29.72 2.57 -5.36
CA ASP A 43 28.80 2.78 -6.49
C ASP A 43 28.31 4.24 -6.49
N GLU A 44 29.19 5.16 -6.89
CA GLU A 44 28.88 6.56 -7.22
C GLU A 44 29.76 6.99 -8.42
N GLY A 45 29.14 7.45 -9.52
CA GLY A 45 29.76 8.23 -10.60
C GLY A 45 30.65 7.48 -11.62
N ASP A 46 30.05 7.09 -12.75
CA ASP A 46 30.81 6.96 -14.01
C ASP A 46 31.03 8.36 -14.62
N GLY A 47 32.17 8.56 -15.29
CA GLY A 47 32.63 9.90 -15.69
C GLY A 47 34.09 9.95 -16.17
N SER A 48 34.57 8.92 -16.86
CA SER A 48 35.95 8.91 -17.38
C SER A 48 36.11 9.80 -18.62
N HIS A 49 36.89 10.88 -18.50
CA HIS A 49 37.50 11.54 -19.66
C HIS A 49 39.01 11.69 -19.43
N GLU A 50 39.81 11.12 -20.34
CA GLU A 50 41.24 11.37 -20.41
C GLU A 50 41.50 12.75 -21.06
N SER A 51 42.29 13.59 -20.39
CA SER A 51 42.87 14.80 -20.98
C SER A 51 44.31 14.94 -20.47
N SER A 52 45.27 14.48 -21.28
CA SER A 52 46.69 14.57 -20.97
C SER A 52 47.25 15.91 -21.45
N GLU A 53 47.44 16.86 -20.53
CA GLU A 53 48.15 18.11 -20.82
C GLU A 53 49.42 18.24 -19.97
N ARG A 54 50.42 18.92 -20.53
CA ARG A 54 51.69 19.25 -19.90
C ARG A 54 51.73 20.77 -19.76
N ASP A 55 52.18 21.25 -18.61
CA ASP A 55 52.86 22.53 -18.45
C ASP A 55 53.90 22.26 -17.33
N GLU A 56 55.20 22.35 -17.57
CA GLU A 56 56.04 23.53 -17.86
C GLU A 56 56.46 24.29 -16.58
N ASP A 57 57.76 24.59 -16.51
CA ASP A 57 58.43 25.03 -15.28
C ASP A 57 58.13 26.50 -14.94
N SER A 58 57.95 26.78 -13.65
CA SER A 58 58.10 28.13 -13.10
C SER A 58 58.72 28.06 -11.70
N ASP A 59 60.04 28.29 -11.66
CA ASP A 59 60.84 28.40 -10.44
C ASP A 59 60.87 29.86 -9.97
N ASP A 60 60.24 30.14 -8.83
CA ASP A 60 60.51 31.34 -8.02
C ASP A 60 60.35 30.98 -6.53
N GLY A 61 61.22 31.55 -5.69
CA GLY A 61 61.63 30.91 -4.45
C GLY A 61 61.45 31.75 -3.18
N SER A 62 60.95 31.11 -2.12
CA SER A 62 61.36 31.43 -0.74
C SER A 62 61.04 30.29 0.24
N PRO A 63 61.97 29.87 1.11
CA PRO A 63 61.79 28.71 1.98
C PRO A 63 61.25 29.10 3.38
N LEU A 64 60.02 28.70 3.70
CA LEU A 64 59.53 28.62 5.08
C LEU A 64 58.99 27.22 5.38
N LEU A 65 59.58 26.56 6.38
CA LEU A 65 59.29 25.17 6.68
C LEU A 65 57.91 25.02 7.34
N SER A 66 56.99 24.37 6.64
CA SER A 66 56.05 23.45 7.29
C SER A 66 56.49 22.02 6.97
N SER A 67 56.86 21.26 8.00
CA SER A 67 57.29 19.88 7.86
C SER A 67 56.10 19.00 7.51
N ARG A 68 55.88 18.74 6.21
CA ARG A 68 54.97 17.68 5.76
C ARG A 68 55.34 16.38 6.50
N PRO A 69 54.39 15.71 7.17
CA PRO A 69 54.69 14.51 7.95
C PRO A 69 55.24 13.41 7.03
N SER A 70 56.19 12.65 7.55
CA SER A 70 56.89 11.61 6.79
C SER A 70 55.93 10.54 6.27
N THR A 71 56.15 10.11 5.03
CA THR A 71 55.32 9.13 4.31
C THR A 71 55.07 7.89 5.18
N ILE A 72 53.80 7.63 5.51
CA ILE A 72 53.42 6.58 6.45
C ILE A 72 53.89 5.20 5.93
N LEU A 73 54.89 4.63 6.60
CA LEU A 73 55.52 3.37 6.21
C LEU A 73 54.73 2.13 6.64
N ILE A 74 53.77 2.27 7.56
CA ILE A 74 52.89 1.21 8.07
C ILE A 74 51.47 1.77 8.19
N HIS A 75 50.54 1.25 7.39
CA HIS A 75 49.10 1.50 7.57
C HIS A 75 48.63 0.76 8.84
N HIS A 76 47.70 1.36 9.60
CA HIS A 76 47.20 0.77 10.83
C HIS A 76 45.69 0.90 10.94
N GLU A 77 45.02 -0.17 11.32
CA GLU A 77 43.57 -0.24 11.45
C GLU A 77 43.17 -0.81 12.80
N PHE A 78 42.63 0.05 13.66
CA PHE A 78 42.11 -0.33 14.97
C PHE A 78 40.59 -0.60 14.90
N TYR A 79 40.14 -1.65 15.60
CA TYR A 79 38.75 -2.11 15.64
C TYR A 79 38.22 -2.07 17.10
N PRO A 80 37.50 -0.99 17.51
CA PRO A 80 36.87 -0.85 18.82
C PRO A 80 35.94 -2.01 19.18
N GLN A 81 36.28 -2.79 20.21
CA GLN A 81 35.46 -3.91 20.65
C GLN A 81 34.26 -3.42 21.46
N SER A 82 33.04 -3.77 21.02
CA SER A 82 31.79 -3.35 21.68
C SER A 82 31.64 -1.83 21.88
N GLY A 83 32.32 -1.02 21.05
CA GLY A 83 32.27 0.44 21.11
C GLY A 83 33.00 1.06 22.30
N LEU A 84 34.13 0.47 22.72
CA LEU A 84 35.13 1.08 23.60
C LEU A 84 36.35 1.54 22.79
N ARG A 85 36.84 2.76 23.02
CA ARG A 85 37.97 3.34 22.26
C ARG A 85 39.28 2.60 22.50
N ASP A 86 39.55 2.24 23.76
CA ASP A 86 40.85 1.74 24.20
C ASP A 86 40.93 0.20 24.31
N GLN A 87 39.87 -0.50 23.89
CA GLN A 87 39.82 -1.96 23.80
C GLN A 87 39.43 -2.36 22.39
N GLY A 88 40.22 -3.21 21.74
CA GLY A 88 39.96 -3.59 20.35
C GLY A 88 40.87 -4.65 19.79
N SER A 89 40.88 -4.73 18.46
CA SER A 89 41.90 -5.42 17.65
C SER A 89 42.66 -4.39 16.82
N LEU A 90 43.85 -4.74 16.34
CA LEU A 90 44.70 -3.88 15.51
C LEU A 90 45.32 -4.68 14.37
N THR A 91 45.10 -4.27 13.12
CA THR A 91 45.86 -4.74 11.95
C THR A 91 46.96 -3.71 11.64
N LEU A 92 48.18 -4.18 11.37
CA LEU A 92 49.31 -3.36 10.90
C LEU A 92 49.81 -3.86 9.55
N GLU A 93 49.84 -3.00 8.55
CA GLU A 93 50.16 -3.34 7.17
C GLU A 93 51.36 -2.50 6.69
N PRO A 94 52.58 -3.06 6.67
CA PRO A 94 53.75 -2.35 6.13
C PRO A 94 53.54 -1.98 4.65
N SER A 95 53.78 -0.72 4.30
CA SER A 95 53.69 -0.20 2.93
C SER A 95 54.54 -1.04 1.98
N SER A 96 54.08 -1.25 0.75
CA SER A 96 54.80 -2.01 -0.28
C SER A 96 56.21 -1.46 -0.60
N LYS A 97 56.45 -0.18 -0.30
CA LYS A 97 57.74 0.51 -0.47
C LYS A 97 58.70 0.27 0.72
N SER A 98 58.20 -0.17 1.88
CA SER A 98 58.96 -0.34 3.13
C SER A 98 59.96 -1.51 3.08
N ALA A 99 60.97 -1.45 3.95
CA ALA A 99 61.90 -2.57 4.14
C ALA A 99 61.18 -3.83 4.65
N LEU A 100 60.23 -3.68 5.58
CA LEU A 100 59.45 -4.79 6.14
C LEU A 100 58.71 -5.58 5.05
N TRP A 101 58.03 -4.90 4.12
CA TRP A 101 57.33 -5.56 3.02
C TRP A 101 58.29 -6.23 2.02
N LYS A 102 59.41 -5.57 1.71
CA LYS A 102 60.47 -6.11 0.83
C LYS A 102 61.14 -7.36 1.41
N HIS A 103 61.37 -7.40 2.72
CA HIS A 103 61.93 -8.55 3.43
C HIS A 103 60.92 -9.64 3.80
N GLY A 104 59.63 -9.44 3.51
CA GLY A 104 58.63 -10.51 3.48
C GLY A 104 57.49 -10.40 4.49
N LEU A 105 57.45 -9.40 5.37
CA LEU A 105 56.26 -9.17 6.21
C LEU A 105 55.11 -8.67 5.33
N ARG A 106 53.90 -9.20 5.52
CA ARG A 106 52.70 -8.79 4.78
C ARG A 106 51.76 -7.98 5.66
N TYR A 107 51.38 -8.53 6.82
CA TYR A 107 50.70 -7.77 7.88
C TYR A 107 50.89 -8.45 9.23
N SER A 108 50.62 -7.73 10.33
CA SER A 108 50.35 -8.32 11.63
C SER A 108 48.94 -8.00 12.12
N GLN A 109 48.39 -8.87 12.96
CA GLN A 109 47.09 -8.71 13.60
C GLN A 109 47.21 -9.01 15.10
N HIS A 110 46.87 -8.03 15.93
CA HIS A 110 46.89 -8.10 17.38
C HIS A 110 45.44 -8.05 17.87
N TYR A 111 44.93 -9.13 18.46
CA TYR A 111 43.51 -9.22 18.81
C TYR A 111 43.24 -10.01 20.09
N ASN A 112 42.06 -9.81 20.69
CA ASN A 112 41.63 -10.54 21.87
C ASN A 112 40.87 -11.84 21.50
N THR A 113 41.20 -12.95 22.15
CA THR A 113 40.58 -14.28 21.91
C THR A 113 39.10 -14.35 22.27
N SER A 114 38.55 -13.38 23.01
CA SER A 114 37.11 -13.25 23.33
C SER A 114 36.14 -13.35 22.15
N LYS A 115 36.59 -13.24 20.88
CA LYS A 115 35.79 -13.61 19.71
C LYS A 115 35.25 -15.06 19.80
N GLU A 116 35.95 -15.94 20.49
CA GLU A 116 35.59 -17.35 20.74
C GLU A 116 34.39 -17.53 21.69
N ILE A 117 34.02 -16.51 22.47
CA ILE A 117 32.75 -16.51 23.25
C ILE A 117 31.54 -16.55 22.30
N PHE A 118 31.71 -16.01 21.10
CA PHE A 118 30.64 -15.73 20.16
C PHE A 118 30.72 -16.57 18.88
N ALA A 119 31.92 -16.93 18.42
CA ALA A 119 32.15 -17.65 17.17
C ALA A 119 31.72 -19.14 17.24
N ALA A 120 31.14 -19.64 16.16
CA ALA A 120 30.88 -21.07 15.97
C ALA A 120 30.86 -21.36 14.46
N GLY A 121 31.72 -22.27 13.97
CA GLY A 121 31.79 -22.61 12.55
C GLY A 121 31.99 -21.41 11.62
N LYS A 122 32.87 -20.45 11.98
CA LYS A 122 33.08 -19.14 11.33
C LYS A 122 31.86 -18.19 11.31
N GLN A 123 30.70 -18.59 11.84
CA GLN A 123 29.52 -17.72 12.01
C GLN A 123 29.62 -16.88 13.29
N TYR A 124 29.11 -15.65 13.25
CA TYR A 124 29.11 -14.69 14.36
C TYR A 124 27.69 -14.12 14.65
N PRO A 125 27.43 -13.59 15.86
CA PRO A 125 26.16 -12.94 16.19
C PRO A 125 25.81 -11.78 15.27
N PHE A 126 24.56 -11.70 14.82
CA PHE A 126 24.02 -10.59 14.03
C PHE A 126 24.71 -10.36 12.66
N GLN A 127 25.56 -11.29 12.21
CA GLN A 127 26.33 -11.21 10.96
C GLN A 127 25.45 -11.10 9.70
N SER A 128 24.21 -11.62 9.75
CA SER A 128 23.27 -11.63 8.62
C SER A 128 23.00 -10.23 8.08
N ALA A 129 23.30 -10.03 6.79
CA ALA A 129 23.05 -8.75 6.12
C ALA A 129 21.56 -8.40 6.02
N GLN A 130 20.69 -9.42 5.99
CA GLN A 130 19.23 -9.25 5.93
C GLN A 130 18.61 -8.83 7.27
N LEU A 131 19.38 -8.74 8.36
CA LEU A 131 18.84 -8.43 9.69
C LEU A 131 18.08 -7.09 9.72
N ASP A 132 18.54 -6.09 8.96
CA ASP A 132 17.89 -4.78 8.88
C ASP A 132 16.47 -4.81 8.28
N THR A 133 16.10 -5.91 7.61
CA THR A 133 14.73 -6.10 7.09
C THR A 133 13.68 -6.26 8.17
N LEU A 134 14.06 -6.58 9.42
CA LEU A 134 13.15 -6.58 10.57
C LEU A 134 12.64 -5.19 10.94
N ALA A 135 13.33 -4.14 10.50
CA ALA A 135 12.88 -2.76 10.65
C ALA A 135 11.81 -2.34 9.63
N VAL A 136 11.66 -3.09 8.53
CA VAL A 136 10.92 -2.63 7.34
C VAL A 136 9.48 -3.14 7.38
N ASP A 137 8.54 -2.28 6.99
CA ASP A 137 7.11 -2.64 6.94
C ASP A 137 6.86 -3.92 6.11
N PRO A 138 6.22 -4.96 6.67
CA PRO A 138 5.99 -6.23 5.97
C PRO A 138 5.18 -6.10 4.69
N ALA A 139 4.25 -5.14 4.60
CA ALA A 139 3.47 -4.93 3.39
C ALA A 139 4.31 -4.21 2.30
N MET A 140 5.23 -3.31 2.67
CA MET A 140 6.23 -2.80 1.74
C MET A 140 7.18 -3.90 1.24
N ILE A 141 7.66 -4.80 2.11
CA ILE A 141 8.47 -5.97 1.69
C ILE A 141 7.72 -6.81 0.64
N ARG A 142 6.43 -7.12 0.86
CA ARG A 142 5.63 -7.89 -0.11
C ARG A 142 5.39 -7.14 -1.41
N THR A 143 5.25 -5.82 -1.35
CA THR A 143 5.12 -4.97 -2.55
C THR A 143 6.42 -4.96 -3.35
N TRP A 144 7.59 -4.87 -2.68
CA TRP A 144 8.89 -5.02 -3.33
C TRP A 144 9.09 -6.42 -3.94
N GLN A 145 8.66 -7.49 -3.25
CA GLN A 145 8.65 -8.84 -3.84
C GLN A 145 7.77 -8.89 -5.10
N HIS A 146 6.58 -8.28 -5.10
CA HIS A 146 5.68 -8.28 -6.26
C HIS A 146 6.23 -7.47 -7.45
N VAL A 147 6.70 -6.25 -7.22
CA VAL A 147 7.21 -5.34 -8.26
C VAL A 147 8.59 -5.78 -8.76
N GLY A 148 9.48 -6.11 -7.83
CA GLY A 148 10.89 -6.41 -8.04
C GLY A 148 11.19 -7.78 -8.64
N GLY A 149 10.23 -8.70 -8.69
CA GLY A 149 10.40 -10.01 -9.36
C GLY A 149 10.61 -11.21 -8.44
N ALA A 150 10.06 -11.17 -7.22
CA ALA A 150 9.99 -12.27 -6.26
C ALA A 150 11.35 -12.82 -5.76
N VAL A 151 12.13 -11.96 -5.09
CA VAL A 151 13.24 -12.41 -4.24
C VAL A 151 12.69 -13.23 -3.05
N SER A 152 13.25 -14.42 -2.83
CA SER A 152 12.90 -15.26 -1.68
C SER A 152 13.37 -14.61 -0.38
N HIS A 153 12.42 -14.06 0.38
CA HIS A 153 12.62 -13.45 1.69
C HIS A 153 11.52 -13.92 2.62
N SER A 154 11.89 -14.33 3.82
CA SER A 154 11.01 -14.81 4.88
C SER A 154 11.24 -14.00 6.15
N PRO A 155 10.39 -13.00 6.46
CA PRO A 155 10.52 -12.19 7.67
C PRO A 155 10.57 -13.04 8.95
N LEU A 156 9.82 -14.15 8.98
CA LEU A 156 9.82 -15.09 10.11
C LEU A 156 11.18 -15.77 10.30
N ALA A 157 11.87 -16.15 9.22
CA ALA A 157 13.20 -16.77 9.31
C ALA A 157 14.25 -15.77 9.81
N VAL A 158 14.17 -14.50 9.38
CA VAL A 158 15.07 -13.43 9.88
C VAL A 158 14.79 -13.15 11.37
N LEU A 159 13.52 -13.14 11.80
CA LEU A 159 13.12 -12.95 13.19
C LEU A 159 13.58 -14.12 14.08
N GLN A 160 13.42 -15.36 13.61
CA GLN A 160 13.96 -16.55 14.27
C GLN A 160 15.49 -16.47 14.39
N ALA A 161 16.20 -16.10 13.32
CA ALA A 161 17.66 -15.92 13.36
C ALA A 161 18.11 -14.85 14.39
N TYR A 162 17.36 -13.75 14.52
CA TYR A 162 17.60 -12.73 15.56
C TYR A 162 17.38 -13.30 16.98
N LEU A 163 16.26 -13.99 17.23
CA LEU A 163 15.96 -14.58 18.54
C LEU A 163 16.95 -15.70 18.93
N HIS A 164 17.31 -16.57 17.98
CA HIS A 164 18.38 -17.57 18.16
C HIS A 164 19.73 -16.91 18.42
N THR A 165 20.03 -15.77 17.79
CA THR A 165 21.25 -14.99 18.07
C THR A 165 21.25 -14.47 19.51
N LYS A 166 20.16 -13.85 20.00
CA LYS A 166 20.06 -13.41 21.41
C LYS A 166 20.30 -14.57 22.38
N ARG A 167 19.66 -15.72 22.13
CA ARG A 167 19.83 -16.93 22.96
C ARG A 167 21.28 -17.44 22.92
N ARG A 168 21.91 -17.47 21.75
CA ARG A 168 23.32 -17.86 21.56
C ARG A 168 24.28 -16.95 22.32
N CYS A 169 24.09 -15.63 22.25
CA CYS A 169 24.89 -14.68 23.03
C CYS A 169 24.75 -14.92 24.54
N HIS A 170 23.53 -15.13 25.04
CA HIS A 170 23.30 -15.41 26.45
C HIS A 170 23.99 -16.71 26.91
N VAL A 171 23.81 -17.81 26.17
CA VAL A 171 24.42 -19.12 26.51
C VAL A 171 25.95 -19.08 26.40
N GLY A 172 26.49 -18.41 25.38
CA GLY A 172 27.93 -18.20 25.22
C GLY A 172 28.52 -17.42 26.39
N LEU A 173 27.90 -16.30 26.77
CA LEU A 173 28.37 -15.47 27.89
C LEU A 173 28.36 -16.22 29.23
N GLU A 174 27.28 -16.96 29.55
CA GLU A 174 27.22 -17.74 30.81
C GLU A 174 28.21 -18.92 30.82
N GLY A 175 28.30 -19.69 29.73
CA GLY A 175 29.23 -20.82 29.59
C GLY A 175 30.72 -20.43 29.59
N CYS A 176 31.02 -19.13 29.59
CA CYS A 176 32.37 -18.57 29.60
C CYS A 176 32.80 -17.94 30.93
N ARG A 177 31.94 -17.87 31.97
CA ARG A 177 32.26 -17.18 33.25
C ARG A 177 33.52 -17.69 33.95
N HIS A 178 33.87 -18.96 33.79
CA HIS A 178 35.04 -19.60 34.42
C HIS A 178 36.24 -19.76 33.47
N ARG A 179 36.27 -19.03 32.35
CA ARG A 179 37.37 -19.05 31.37
C ARG A 179 38.25 -17.80 31.48
N SER A 180 39.44 -17.85 30.89
CA SER A 180 40.31 -16.69 30.65
C SER A 180 40.50 -16.48 29.16
N TYR A 181 40.77 -15.24 28.75
CA TYR A 181 40.93 -14.85 27.35
C TYR A 181 42.23 -14.06 27.18
N GLY A 182 43.18 -14.62 26.44
CA GLY A 182 44.44 -13.97 26.11
C GLY A 182 44.33 -13.01 24.93
N THR A 183 45.35 -12.18 24.77
CA THR A 183 45.69 -11.56 23.48
C THR A 183 46.34 -12.62 22.56
N ARG A 184 46.25 -12.40 21.26
CA ARG A 184 46.89 -13.19 20.21
C ARG A 184 47.47 -12.27 19.17
N GLU A 185 48.69 -12.58 18.74
CA GLU A 185 49.39 -11.87 17.68
C GLU A 185 49.61 -12.84 16.51
N GLU A 186 49.20 -12.45 15.31
CA GLU A 186 49.45 -13.19 14.07
C GLU A 186 50.29 -12.34 13.13
N TYR A 187 51.29 -12.96 12.51
CA TYR A 187 52.13 -12.34 11.48
C TYR A 187 51.97 -13.13 10.18
N ARG A 188 51.54 -12.47 9.11
CA ARG A 188 51.58 -13.05 7.75
C ARG A 188 52.89 -12.67 7.10
N VAL A 189 53.64 -13.67 6.68
CA VAL A 189 54.99 -13.55 6.11
C VAL A 189 55.09 -14.33 4.81
N THR A 190 56.05 -14.01 3.95
CA THR A 190 56.39 -14.87 2.81
C THR A 190 57.02 -16.18 3.29
N GLY A 191 56.84 -17.27 2.54
CA GLY A 191 57.50 -18.55 2.83
C GLY A 191 59.03 -18.44 2.89
N SER A 192 59.62 -17.53 2.11
CA SER A 192 61.06 -17.21 2.17
C SER A 192 61.49 -16.61 3.52
N LEU A 193 60.68 -15.73 4.12
CA LEU A 193 60.94 -15.15 5.44
C LEU A 193 60.68 -16.19 6.54
N LEU A 194 59.62 -17.00 6.41
CA LEU A 194 59.32 -18.09 7.35
C LEU A 194 60.48 -19.09 7.44
N VAL A 195 61.01 -19.56 6.30
CA VAL A 195 62.17 -20.47 6.23
C VAL A 195 63.45 -19.81 6.76
N ALA A 196 63.61 -18.49 6.62
CA ALA A 196 64.75 -17.77 7.21
C ALA A 196 64.64 -17.66 8.75
N ILE A 197 63.44 -17.42 9.27
CA ILE A 197 63.14 -17.41 10.71
C ILE A 197 63.38 -18.79 11.31
N ASP A 198 62.79 -19.84 10.73
CA ASP A 198 62.92 -21.23 11.17
C ASP A 198 64.41 -21.67 11.28
N LYS A 199 65.19 -21.44 10.22
CA LYS A 199 66.64 -21.71 10.22
C LYS A 199 67.37 -20.96 11.34
N LEU A 200 67.03 -19.69 11.58
CA LEU A 200 67.66 -18.88 12.63
C LEU A 200 67.22 -19.31 14.04
N PHE A 201 66.00 -19.81 14.20
CA PHE A 201 65.53 -20.41 15.46
C PHE A 201 66.23 -21.74 15.75
N CYS A 202 66.41 -22.59 14.74
CA CYS A 202 67.18 -23.83 14.85
C CYS A 202 68.65 -23.56 15.17
N GLN A 203 69.31 -22.65 14.44
CA GLN A 203 70.72 -22.27 14.65
C GLN A 203 71.02 -21.64 16.02
N ARG A 204 70.00 -21.15 16.73
CA ARG A 204 70.12 -20.52 18.06
C ARG A 204 69.52 -21.38 19.18
N GLU A 205 69.12 -22.62 18.87
CA GLU A 205 68.44 -23.54 19.81
C GLU A 205 67.12 -22.96 20.39
N LEU A 206 66.54 -21.95 19.73
CA LEU A 206 65.32 -21.27 20.12
C LEU A 206 64.05 -22.01 19.68
N ALA A 207 64.17 -22.96 18.75
CA ALA A 207 63.05 -23.77 18.26
C ALA A 207 62.36 -24.62 19.36
N THR A 208 63.11 -24.99 20.41
CA THR A 208 62.63 -25.77 21.56
C THR A 208 62.65 -24.99 22.88
N THR A 209 63.25 -23.79 22.90
CA THR A 209 63.35 -22.96 24.11
C THR A 209 62.03 -22.21 24.35
N PRO A 210 61.39 -22.34 25.53
CA PRO A 210 60.20 -21.55 25.86
C PRO A 210 60.52 -20.05 25.82
N LEU A 211 59.66 -19.26 25.16
CA LEU A 211 59.81 -17.81 25.15
C LEU A 211 59.76 -17.27 26.59
N PRO A 212 60.74 -16.43 27.01
CA PRO A 212 60.73 -15.85 28.35
C PRO A 212 59.49 -14.98 28.53
N SER A 213 58.83 -15.09 29.68
CA SER A 213 57.72 -14.19 30.01
C SER A 213 58.24 -12.76 30.09
N PRO A 214 57.64 -11.78 29.39
CA PRO A 214 58.08 -10.39 29.47
C PRO A 214 57.88 -9.83 30.90
N PRO A 215 58.71 -8.86 31.32
CA PRO A 215 58.57 -8.21 32.63
C PRO A 215 57.22 -7.48 32.77
N ASP A 216 56.85 -7.09 34.00
CA ASP A 216 55.48 -6.69 34.41
C ASP A 216 54.79 -5.59 33.58
N HIS A 217 55.51 -4.84 32.77
CA HIS A 217 54.96 -3.87 31.82
C HIS A 217 54.29 -4.54 30.61
N ARG A 218 53.11 -5.12 30.85
CA ARG A 218 52.23 -5.63 29.79
C ARG A 218 51.70 -4.46 28.94
N PRO A 219 51.80 -4.50 27.60
CA PRO A 219 51.27 -3.44 26.72
C PRO A 219 49.74 -3.51 26.54
N PHE A 220 49.02 -4.15 27.47
CA PHE A 220 47.58 -4.35 27.42
C PHE A 220 46.98 -4.45 28.83
N PHE A 221 45.77 -3.92 29.00
CA PHE A 221 45.02 -4.04 30.25
C PHE A 221 44.49 -5.46 30.44
N THR A 222 44.43 -5.92 31.69
CA THR A 222 43.83 -7.21 32.08
C THR A 222 42.61 -6.95 32.97
N TYR A 223 41.45 -7.47 32.59
CA TYR A 223 40.20 -7.33 33.36
C TYR A 223 39.68 -8.70 33.83
N PRO A 224 38.95 -8.78 34.96
CA PRO A 224 38.26 -10.01 35.36
C PRO A 224 37.25 -10.46 34.29
N THR A 225 37.25 -11.74 33.92
CA THR A 225 36.38 -12.26 32.85
C THR A 225 34.90 -11.92 33.09
N GLY A 226 34.40 -12.07 34.32
CA GLY A 226 33.01 -11.74 34.68
C GLY A 226 32.61 -10.31 34.33
N LEU A 227 33.47 -9.32 34.63
CA LEU A 227 33.24 -7.90 34.31
C LEU A 227 33.10 -7.68 32.80
N MET A 228 33.94 -8.34 32.00
CA MET A 228 33.91 -8.25 30.53
C MET A 228 32.67 -8.94 29.93
N LEU A 229 32.28 -10.11 30.47
CA LEU A 229 31.08 -10.83 30.04
C LEU A 229 29.80 -10.05 30.37
N ASP A 230 29.73 -9.47 31.57
CA ASP A 230 28.58 -8.66 31.97
C ASP A 230 28.55 -7.33 31.18
N TRP A 231 29.70 -6.72 30.86
CA TRP A 231 29.78 -5.61 29.91
C TRP A 231 29.18 -5.97 28.54
N PHE A 232 29.61 -7.08 27.92
CA PHE A 232 29.04 -7.54 26.66
C PHE A 232 27.53 -7.81 26.78
N ARG A 233 27.08 -8.42 27.88
CA ARG A 233 25.65 -8.67 28.15
C ARG A 233 24.85 -7.36 28.15
N TRP A 234 25.28 -6.37 28.93
CA TRP A 234 24.60 -5.07 29.02
C TRP A 234 24.63 -4.31 27.69
N ASN A 235 25.75 -4.35 26.98
CA ASN A 235 25.95 -3.62 25.74
C ASN A 235 25.13 -4.21 24.56
N ILE A 236 25.11 -5.55 24.42
CA ILE A 236 24.19 -6.24 23.49
C ILE A 236 22.74 -5.96 23.86
N ASN A 237 22.37 -6.10 25.14
CA ASN A 237 20.99 -5.86 25.59
C ASN A 237 20.53 -4.42 25.37
N LYS A 238 21.40 -3.41 25.55
CA LYS A 238 21.10 -1.99 25.25
C LYS A 238 20.63 -1.81 23.80
N LEU A 239 21.34 -2.43 22.85
CA LEU A 239 21.05 -2.31 21.42
C LEU A 239 19.83 -3.15 21.00
N CYS A 240 19.69 -4.37 21.53
CA CYS A 240 18.49 -5.18 21.35
C CYS A 240 17.25 -4.49 21.90
N LEU A 241 17.32 -3.89 23.09
CA LEU A 241 16.22 -3.16 23.73
C LEU A 241 15.81 -1.93 22.91
N GLY A 242 16.76 -1.16 22.38
CA GLY A 242 16.46 -0.02 21.52
C GLY A 242 15.67 -0.41 20.26
N PHE A 243 16.08 -1.50 19.59
CA PHE A 243 15.32 -2.08 18.48
C PHE A 243 13.93 -2.58 18.94
N GLU A 244 13.87 -3.39 20.00
CA GLU A 244 12.63 -4.02 20.49
C GLU A 244 11.61 -3.00 21.02
N MET A 245 12.06 -1.90 21.64
CA MET A 245 11.21 -0.79 22.04
C MET A 245 10.64 -0.05 20.82
N THR A 246 11.48 0.32 19.85
CA THR A 246 11.02 0.98 18.62
C THR A 246 10.03 0.10 17.85
N TYR A 247 10.27 -1.22 17.81
CA TYR A 247 9.35 -2.20 17.24
C TYR A 247 8.03 -2.25 18.02
N SER A 248 8.07 -2.28 19.36
CA SER A 248 6.85 -2.30 20.20
C SER A 248 5.97 -1.05 20.09
N LEU A 249 6.53 0.07 19.62
CA LEU A 249 5.83 1.36 19.47
C LEU A 249 5.13 1.53 18.11
N HIS A 250 5.33 0.62 17.14
CA HIS A 250 4.69 0.78 15.84
C HIS A 250 3.17 0.53 15.93
N PRO A 251 2.33 1.27 15.18
CA PRO A 251 0.92 0.93 15.01
C PRO A 251 0.73 -0.53 14.59
N ARG A 252 -0.33 -1.21 15.07
CA ARG A 252 -0.66 -2.58 14.64
C ARG A 252 -1.01 -2.72 13.14
N THR A 253 -1.11 -1.57 12.46
CA THR A 253 -1.55 -1.34 11.08
C THR A 253 -0.42 -1.03 10.09
N MET A 254 0.74 -0.52 10.54
CA MET A 254 1.94 -0.29 9.72
C MET A 254 3.18 -0.02 10.59
N VAL A 255 4.38 -0.21 10.03
CA VAL A 255 5.64 0.30 10.59
C VAL A 255 5.93 1.68 9.98
N HIS A 256 5.98 2.72 10.81
CA HIS A 256 6.26 4.08 10.34
C HIS A 256 7.70 4.20 9.81
N TRP A 257 7.96 5.12 8.86
CA TRP A 257 9.28 5.23 8.24
C TRP A 257 10.36 5.67 9.25
N GLU A 258 10.06 6.64 10.11
CA GLU A 258 11.01 7.06 11.16
C GLU A 258 11.37 5.91 12.12
N HIS A 259 10.41 5.04 12.46
CA HIS A 259 10.66 3.84 13.24
C HIS A 259 11.53 2.83 12.47
N THR A 260 11.33 2.69 11.15
CA THR A 260 12.20 1.89 10.28
C THR A 260 13.65 2.38 10.35
N ARG A 261 13.88 3.69 10.22
CA ARG A 261 15.22 4.31 10.24
C ARG A 261 15.94 4.13 11.59
N VAL A 262 15.22 4.32 12.71
CA VAL A 262 15.77 4.12 14.07
C VAL A 262 16.04 2.64 14.37
N MET A 263 15.15 1.72 13.97
CA MET A 263 15.41 0.28 14.08
C MET A 263 16.61 -0.15 13.23
N MET A 264 16.74 0.37 12.00
CA MET A 264 17.92 0.12 11.16
C MET A 264 19.22 0.59 11.82
N MET A 265 19.22 1.71 12.55
CA MET A 265 20.37 2.16 13.33
C MET A 265 20.76 1.13 14.40
N PHE A 266 19.82 0.69 15.25
CA PHE A 266 20.12 -0.31 16.30
C PHE A 266 20.58 -1.66 15.74
N LEU A 267 19.95 -2.14 14.66
CA LEU A 267 20.33 -3.40 14.01
C LEU A 267 21.70 -3.28 13.31
N LYS A 268 22.04 -2.13 12.73
CA LYS A 268 23.40 -1.85 12.22
C LYS A 268 24.43 -1.76 13.35
N CYS A 269 24.10 -1.16 14.50
CA CYS A 269 24.99 -1.19 15.69
C CYS A 269 25.30 -2.63 16.14
N LEU A 270 24.29 -3.51 16.20
CA LEU A 270 24.48 -4.92 16.56
C LEU A 270 25.39 -5.64 15.56
N ARG A 271 25.08 -5.57 14.26
CA ARG A 271 25.88 -6.19 13.20
C ARG A 271 27.31 -5.66 13.14
N LEU A 272 27.52 -4.35 13.32
CA LEU A 272 28.83 -3.70 13.20
C LEU A 272 29.65 -3.66 14.51
N SER A 273 29.12 -4.18 15.61
CA SER A 273 29.85 -4.38 16.88
C SER A 273 30.13 -5.85 17.21
N TYR A 274 29.32 -6.78 16.69
CA TYR A 274 29.37 -8.22 17.06
C TYR A 274 29.38 -9.19 15.87
N GLY A 275 29.26 -8.71 14.62
CA GLY A 275 29.16 -9.50 13.39
C GLY A 275 30.43 -10.25 12.94
N GLY A 276 31.52 -10.17 13.70
CA GLY A 276 32.81 -10.80 13.39
C GLY A 276 33.85 -9.83 12.82
N GLN A 277 35.00 -10.36 12.42
CA GLN A 277 36.11 -9.56 11.87
C GLN A 277 35.73 -8.97 10.50
N GLY A 278 36.21 -7.76 10.19
CA GLY A 278 35.82 -6.96 9.02
C GLY A 278 34.58 -6.07 9.24
N TYR A 279 33.72 -6.41 10.20
CA TYR A 279 32.61 -5.56 10.60
C TYR A 279 33.07 -4.51 11.62
N HIS A 280 32.83 -3.22 11.31
CA HIS A 280 33.24 -2.11 12.16
C HIS A 280 32.27 -0.93 11.99
N LEU A 281 31.89 -0.28 13.09
CA LEU A 281 31.06 0.94 13.13
C LEU A 281 31.45 2.01 12.08
N ARG A 282 32.76 2.26 11.86
CA ARG A 282 33.28 3.21 10.86
C ARG A 282 32.88 2.88 9.40
N HIS A 283 32.58 1.61 9.10
CA HIS A 283 32.12 1.17 7.78
C HIS A 283 30.63 1.51 7.53
N SER A 284 29.98 2.25 8.43
CA SER A 284 28.69 2.88 8.19
C SER A 284 28.74 4.36 8.52
N ASN A 285 28.73 5.21 7.49
CA ASN A 285 28.68 6.68 7.61
C ASN A 285 27.60 7.13 8.61
N GLY A 286 26.41 6.51 8.58
CA GLY A 286 25.27 6.87 9.44
C GLY A 286 25.46 6.51 10.92
N LEU A 287 26.39 5.61 11.24
CA LEU A 287 26.81 5.38 12.62
C LEU A 287 27.99 6.28 13.01
N TRP A 288 28.99 6.39 12.13
CA TRP A 288 30.28 6.97 12.46
C TRP A 288 30.29 8.50 12.44
N LEU A 289 29.75 9.11 11.39
CA LEU A 289 29.76 10.57 11.18
C LEU A 289 28.67 11.24 12.02
N ASP A 290 28.93 12.45 12.50
CA ASP A 290 27.88 13.33 13.03
C ASP A 290 27.15 14.01 11.85
N ARG A 291 27.84 14.89 11.12
CA ARG A 291 27.35 15.56 9.91
C ARG A 291 28.47 15.70 8.87
N ARG A 292 28.11 15.60 7.59
CA ARG A 292 28.95 15.89 6.42
C ARG A 292 28.17 16.77 5.47
N ALA A 293 28.72 17.93 5.09
CA ALA A 293 28.29 18.64 3.90
C ALA A 293 29.12 18.14 2.71
N GLN A 294 28.47 17.88 1.58
CA GLN A 294 29.08 17.72 0.27
C GLN A 294 28.73 18.94 -0.60
N PRO A 295 29.60 19.32 -1.55
CA PRO A 295 29.25 20.34 -2.53
C PRO A 295 27.96 19.96 -3.28
N PRO A 296 27.23 20.94 -3.84
CA PRO A 296 26.05 20.65 -4.66
C PRO A 296 26.39 19.72 -5.83
N ALA A 297 25.42 18.87 -6.21
CA ALA A 297 25.52 18.10 -7.45
C ALA A 297 25.34 19.01 -8.68
N GLU A 298 25.83 18.60 -9.85
CA GLU A 298 25.64 19.36 -11.09
C GLU A 298 24.15 19.66 -11.34
N GLY A 299 23.83 20.93 -11.56
CA GLY A 299 22.44 21.41 -11.72
C GLY A 299 21.67 21.64 -10.41
N SER A 300 22.34 21.69 -9.26
CA SER A 300 21.76 22.06 -7.96
C SER A 300 22.53 23.20 -7.30
N ASP A 301 21.82 24.15 -6.68
CA ASP A 301 22.41 25.20 -5.84
C ASP A 301 22.50 24.82 -4.34
N THR A 302 22.02 23.63 -3.96
CA THR A 302 21.91 23.20 -2.55
C THR A 302 22.96 22.19 -2.15
N GLU A 303 23.67 22.44 -1.04
CA GLU A 303 24.60 21.49 -0.43
C GLU A 303 23.92 20.15 -0.08
N ARG A 304 24.53 19.02 -0.45
CA ARG A 304 24.08 17.69 -0.01
C ARG A 304 24.57 17.44 1.42
N ILE A 305 23.70 17.71 2.39
CA ILE A 305 23.97 17.44 3.82
C ILE A 305 23.55 15.99 4.16
N GLU A 306 24.53 15.21 4.61
CA GLU A 306 24.35 13.86 5.15
C GLU A 306 24.59 13.85 6.67
N GLU A 307 23.72 13.18 7.43
CA GLU A 307 23.88 13.03 8.88
C GLU A 307 23.86 11.56 9.34
N GLY A 308 24.70 11.31 10.36
CA GLY A 308 24.72 10.09 11.14
C GLY A 308 24.59 10.38 12.62
N ILE A 309 24.81 9.36 13.46
CA ILE A 309 24.63 9.44 14.92
C ILE A 309 25.93 9.77 15.68
N GLY A 310 27.02 10.13 14.97
CA GLY A 310 28.22 10.74 15.55
C GLY A 310 29.10 9.85 16.42
N ILE A 311 29.04 8.51 16.27
CA ILE A 311 29.79 7.60 17.16
C ILE A 311 31.30 7.83 17.08
N GLY A 312 31.86 8.19 15.92
CA GLY A 312 33.30 8.40 15.78
C GLY A 312 33.84 9.46 16.75
N ASP A 313 33.27 10.66 16.70
CA ASP A 313 33.70 11.79 17.51
C ASP A 313 33.41 11.58 19.00
N ARG A 314 32.25 10.99 19.34
CA ARG A 314 31.88 10.68 20.73
C ARG A 314 32.75 9.58 21.33
N LEU A 315 33.11 8.56 20.54
CA LEU A 315 34.02 7.48 20.95
C LEU A 315 35.42 8.03 21.23
N GLN A 316 35.93 8.93 20.39
CA GLN A 316 37.22 9.58 20.62
C GLN A 316 37.21 10.46 21.87
N ALA A 317 36.19 11.32 22.01
CA ALA A 317 36.09 12.28 23.11
C ALA A 317 35.79 11.66 24.49
N THR A 318 35.07 10.54 24.55
CA THR A 318 34.56 9.96 25.82
C THR A 318 35.06 8.55 26.13
N GLY A 319 35.74 7.89 25.19
CA GLY A 319 36.11 6.48 25.28
C GLY A 319 34.97 5.49 24.97
N TYR A 320 33.73 5.96 24.76
CA TYR A 320 32.55 5.10 24.56
C TYR A 320 31.64 5.55 23.41
N MET A 321 30.94 4.61 22.78
CA MET A 321 29.96 4.86 21.72
C MET A 321 28.63 5.48 22.21
N TRP A 322 28.71 6.70 22.74
CA TRP A 322 27.53 7.54 22.90
C TRP A 322 26.97 7.96 21.53
N PHE A 323 25.64 8.08 21.46
CA PHE A 323 24.93 8.62 20.31
C PHE A 323 24.82 10.14 20.45
N ALA A 324 24.89 10.89 19.35
CA ALA A 324 24.52 12.29 19.32
C ALA A 324 23.03 12.49 19.67
N ASP A 325 22.65 13.66 20.20
CA ASP A 325 21.27 13.97 20.60
C ASP A 325 20.34 14.28 19.40
N LYS A 326 20.18 13.29 18.52
CA LYS A 326 19.32 13.34 17.33
C LYS A 326 18.08 12.46 17.46
N ILE A 327 17.99 11.67 18.52
CA ILE A 327 16.89 10.73 18.77
C ILE A 327 15.92 11.36 19.76
N ASP A 328 14.65 11.43 19.37
CA ASP A 328 13.56 11.58 20.33
C ASP A 328 13.34 10.22 21.00
N TRP A 329 13.84 10.09 22.23
CA TRP A 329 13.76 8.86 23.02
C TRP A 329 12.36 8.53 23.55
N PHE A 330 11.40 9.46 23.47
CA PHE A 330 10.02 9.22 23.86
C PHE A 330 9.23 8.60 22.70
N ASN A 331 9.36 9.18 21.50
CA ASN A 331 8.68 8.68 20.28
C ASN A 331 9.49 7.62 19.52
N MET A 332 10.77 7.41 19.89
CA MET A 332 11.77 6.59 19.19
C MET A 332 11.91 6.93 17.69
N THR A 333 11.98 8.24 17.38
CA THR A 333 12.17 8.77 16.02
C THR A 333 13.36 9.72 15.95
N PHE A 334 13.80 10.15 14.75
CA PHE A 334 14.77 11.23 14.65
C PHE A 334 14.08 12.59 14.87
N ARG A 335 14.73 13.46 15.67
CA ARG A 335 14.29 14.84 15.94
C ARG A 335 14.23 15.63 14.63
N SER A 336 13.24 16.52 14.51
CA SER A 336 12.95 17.25 13.26
C SER A 336 14.17 17.88 12.56
N PRO A 337 15.09 18.60 13.25
CA PRO A 337 16.24 19.26 12.59
C PRO A 337 17.19 18.33 11.83
N HIS A 338 17.22 17.04 12.20
CA HIS A 338 18.11 16.05 11.59
C HIS A 338 17.37 15.15 10.58
N ARG A 339 16.03 15.10 10.65
CA ARG A 339 15.20 14.10 9.96
C ARG A 339 15.43 14.07 8.45
N ALA A 340 15.56 15.22 7.80
CA ALA A 340 15.82 15.31 6.36
C ALA A 340 17.17 14.69 5.94
N HIS A 341 18.19 14.80 6.81
CA HIS A 341 19.59 14.50 6.47
C HIS A 341 20.09 13.14 6.98
N MET A 342 19.41 12.52 7.96
CA MET A 342 19.82 11.21 8.50
C MET A 342 19.86 10.11 7.41
N ILE A 343 21.00 9.44 7.23
CA ILE A 343 21.20 8.54 6.08
C ILE A 343 20.69 7.10 6.25
N PHE A 344 19.87 6.80 7.27
CA PHE A 344 19.31 5.45 7.52
C PHE A 344 18.19 5.05 6.54
N ASN A 345 18.33 5.40 5.27
CA ASN A 345 17.23 5.44 4.31
C ASN A 345 17.14 4.21 3.40
N THR A 346 18.16 3.36 3.35
CA THR A 346 18.23 2.21 2.41
C THR A 346 18.42 0.90 3.18
N PRO A 347 17.36 0.07 3.30
CA PRO A 347 17.47 -1.30 3.82
C PRO A 347 18.21 -2.21 2.85
N THR A 348 18.92 -3.21 3.36
CA THR A 348 19.77 -4.10 2.54
C THR A 348 18.98 -4.90 1.50
N LEU A 349 17.70 -5.20 1.75
CA LEU A 349 16.81 -5.84 0.77
C LEU A 349 16.51 -4.96 -0.46
N GLN A 350 16.73 -3.64 -0.41
CA GLN A 350 16.52 -2.78 -1.58
C GLN A 350 17.53 -3.08 -2.69
N SER A 351 18.79 -3.38 -2.35
CA SER A 351 19.85 -3.59 -3.34
C SER A 351 19.80 -4.95 -4.04
N THR A 352 19.09 -5.96 -3.50
CA THR A 352 19.00 -7.29 -4.13
C THR A 352 18.15 -7.32 -5.41
N TYR A 353 17.43 -6.24 -5.73
CA TYR A 353 16.52 -6.16 -6.88
C TYR A 353 17.16 -5.58 -8.14
N HIS A 354 18.41 -5.91 -8.44
CA HIS A 354 19.24 -5.30 -9.50
C HIS A 354 18.49 -4.96 -10.81
N GLU A 355 17.82 -5.94 -11.46
CA GLU A 355 17.07 -5.75 -12.72
C GLU A 355 15.93 -4.71 -12.65
N ARG A 356 15.39 -4.46 -11.45
CA ARG A 356 14.16 -3.66 -11.25
C ARG A 356 14.33 -2.60 -10.16
N TYR A 357 15.57 -2.30 -9.81
CA TYR A 357 15.95 -1.43 -8.70
C TYR A 357 15.21 -0.08 -8.72
N TRP A 358 15.15 0.56 -9.89
CA TRP A 358 14.41 1.82 -10.09
C TRP A 358 12.91 1.73 -9.79
N ARG A 359 12.24 0.60 -10.08
CA ARG A 359 10.82 0.41 -9.71
C ARG A 359 10.63 0.20 -8.21
N VAL A 360 11.62 -0.40 -7.54
CA VAL A 360 11.61 -0.56 -6.07
C VAL A 360 11.86 0.80 -5.39
N ILE A 361 12.75 1.63 -5.93
CA ILE A 361 12.91 3.04 -5.51
C ILE A 361 11.62 3.84 -5.73
N GLU A 362 11.02 3.76 -6.91
CA GLU A 362 9.78 4.49 -7.23
C GLU A 362 8.65 4.09 -6.27
N THR A 363 8.46 2.79 -6.08
CA THR A 363 7.49 2.23 -5.11
C THR A 363 7.76 2.72 -3.69
N LYS A 364 9.03 2.72 -3.26
CA LYS A 364 9.43 3.25 -1.95
C LYS A 364 9.09 4.73 -1.83
N GLY A 365 9.32 5.54 -2.86
CA GLY A 365 8.91 6.95 -2.91
C GLY A 365 7.41 7.14 -2.71
N ASP A 366 6.58 6.30 -3.35
CA ASP A 366 5.14 6.26 -3.11
C ASP A 366 4.81 5.95 -1.62
N PHE A 367 5.51 5.02 -0.97
CA PHE A 367 5.32 4.73 0.47
C PHE A 367 5.74 5.91 1.38
N LEU A 368 6.86 6.59 1.08
CA LEU A 368 7.34 7.72 1.90
C LEU A 368 6.32 8.87 1.91
N LEU A 369 5.83 9.27 0.74
CA LEU A 369 4.83 10.35 0.61
C LEU A 369 3.55 10.06 1.40
N PHE A 370 3.11 8.79 1.43
CA PHE A 370 1.96 8.39 2.25
C PHE A 370 2.27 8.42 3.74
N HIS A 371 3.46 7.98 4.17
CA HIS A 371 3.87 8.04 5.57
C HIS A 371 4.00 9.48 6.08
N ASP A 372 4.53 10.40 5.26
CA ASP A 372 4.56 11.83 5.57
C ASP A 372 3.13 12.38 5.74
N ILE A 373 2.22 12.09 4.81
CA ILE A 373 0.80 12.50 4.91
C ILE A 373 0.11 11.89 6.15
N PHE A 374 0.47 10.66 6.56
CA PHE A 374 -0.01 10.07 7.82
C PHE A 374 0.50 10.82 9.05
N ALA A 375 1.75 11.31 9.03
CA ALA A 375 2.28 12.17 10.09
C ALA A 375 1.56 13.54 10.13
N TYR A 376 1.30 14.17 8.98
CA TYR A 376 0.51 15.40 8.90
C TYR A 376 -0.95 15.19 9.38
N LEU A 377 -1.59 14.05 9.08
CA LEU A 377 -2.91 13.71 9.62
C LEU A 377 -2.89 13.57 11.15
N GLN A 378 -1.86 12.95 11.72
CA GLN A 378 -1.70 12.83 13.17
C GLN A 378 -1.42 14.20 13.83
N GLN A 379 -0.67 15.07 13.18
CA GLN A 379 -0.37 16.43 13.65
C GLN A 379 -1.60 17.35 13.59
N HIS A 380 -2.35 17.31 12.49
CA HIS A 380 -3.51 18.19 12.24
C HIS A 380 -4.85 17.54 12.61
N HIS A 381 -4.87 16.48 13.41
CA HIS A 381 -6.09 15.70 13.71
C HIS A 381 -7.25 16.53 14.32
N GLY A 382 -6.93 17.62 15.03
CA GLY A 382 -7.90 18.58 15.57
C GLY A 382 -8.32 19.70 14.61
N ASP A 383 -7.64 19.86 13.47
CA ASP A 383 -8.00 20.79 12.41
C ASP A 383 -8.83 20.06 11.33
N PHE A 384 -10.12 20.35 11.34
CA PHE A 384 -11.09 19.81 10.41
C PHE A 384 -10.77 20.10 8.93
N ARG A 385 -10.27 21.29 8.60
CA ARG A 385 -10.02 21.72 7.20
C ARG A 385 -8.74 21.12 6.65
N ARG A 386 -7.65 21.22 7.41
CA ARG A 386 -6.35 20.64 7.03
C ARG A 386 -6.47 19.11 6.95
N THR A 387 -7.20 18.48 7.88
CA THR A 387 -7.60 17.06 7.77
C THR A 387 -8.42 16.77 6.50
N ALA A 388 -9.44 17.56 6.18
CA ALA A 388 -10.27 17.33 4.99
C ALA A 388 -9.46 17.36 3.68
N LEU A 389 -8.49 18.29 3.56
CA LEU A 389 -7.56 18.33 2.43
C LEU A 389 -6.65 17.10 2.38
N LEU A 390 -6.04 16.70 3.50
CA LEU A 390 -5.16 15.52 3.57
C LEU A 390 -5.91 14.23 3.20
N LEU A 391 -7.14 14.05 3.72
CA LEU A 391 -8.01 12.92 3.38
C LEU A 391 -8.37 12.91 1.88
N GLN A 392 -8.62 14.07 1.28
CA GLN A 392 -8.92 14.20 -0.16
C GLN A 392 -7.68 14.03 -1.03
N LEU A 393 -6.49 14.40 -0.55
CA LEU A 393 -5.20 14.14 -1.19
C LEU A 393 -4.89 12.63 -1.22
N LEU A 394 -5.13 11.91 -0.12
CA LEU A 394 -5.01 10.45 -0.08
C LEU A 394 -5.92 9.75 -1.10
N ILE A 395 -7.12 10.28 -1.38
CA ILE A 395 -7.97 9.78 -2.48
C ILE A 395 -7.29 10.00 -3.83
N SER A 396 -6.82 11.21 -4.11
CA SER A 396 -6.14 11.54 -5.38
C SER A 396 -4.89 10.68 -5.61
N LEU A 397 -4.09 10.45 -4.57
CA LEU A 397 -2.90 9.60 -4.60
C LEU A 397 -3.25 8.12 -4.78
N CYS A 398 -4.20 7.55 -4.02
CA CYS A 398 -4.65 6.17 -4.22
C CYS A 398 -5.12 5.92 -5.67
N LEU A 399 -5.84 6.89 -6.24
CA LEU A 399 -6.29 6.83 -7.63
C LEU A 399 -5.13 6.99 -8.63
N GLN A 400 -4.10 7.80 -8.33
CA GLN A 400 -2.87 7.86 -9.12
C GLN A 400 -2.15 6.51 -9.12
N LEU A 401 -1.89 5.93 -7.94
CA LEU A 401 -1.24 4.63 -7.80
C LEU A 401 -1.98 3.54 -8.59
N PHE A 402 -3.33 3.52 -8.53
CA PHE A 402 -4.14 2.61 -9.34
C PHE A 402 -3.86 2.76 -10.84
N ARG A 403 -3.69 4.00 -11.33
CA ARG A 403 -3.30 4.25 -12.73
C ARG A 403 -1.85 3.83 -13.01
N LYS A 404 -0.89 4.11 -12.13
CA LYS A 404 0.50 3.60 -12.24
C LYS A 404 0.50 2.07 -12.42
N ASP A 405 -0.18 1.36 -11.51
CA ASP A 405 -0.28 -0.11 -11.50
C ASP A 405 -0.99 -0.69 -12.74
N VAL A 406 -1.94 0.05 -13.34
CA VAL A 406 -2.60 -0.29 -14.61
C VAL A 406 -1.66 -0.10 -15.81
N PHE A 407 -0.98 1.04 -15.92
CA PHE A 407 -0.07 1.31 -17.03
C PHE A 407 1.22 0.50 -16.98
N HIS A 408 1.78 0.23 -15.79
CA HIS A 408 2.90 -0.69 -15.65
C HIS A 408 2.56 -2.12 -16.13
N VAL A 409 1.31 -2.59 -15.96
CA VAL A 409 0.88 -3.92 -16.48
C VAL A 409 0.78 -3.93 -18.01
N LEU A 410 0.51 -2.79 -18.66
CA LEU A 410 0.65 -2.67 -20.11
C LEU A 410 2.13 -2.70 -20.54
N VAL A 411 2.99 -1.92 -19.89
CA VAL A 411 4.43 -1.83 -20.21
C VAL A 411 5.16 -3.15 -19.97
N GLN A 412 4.90 -3.84 -18.86
CA GLN A 412 5.42 -5.20 -18.58
C GLN A 412 4.96 -6.25 -19.61
N ARG A 413 3.97 -5.92 -20.44
CA ARG A 413 3.37 -6.79 -21.46
C ARG A 413 3.47 -6.18 -22.86
N LYS A 414 4.33 -5.16 -23.06
CA LYS A 414 4.68 -4.57 -24.36
C LYS A 414 5.18 -5.69 -25.27
N SER A 415 4.51 -5.88 -26.39
CA SER A 415 4.74 -6.96 -27.34
C SER A 415 4.80 -6.36 -28.74
N SER A 416 5.40 -7.06 -29.71
CA SER A 416 5.46 -6.59 -31.10
C SER A 416 4.08 -6.36 -31.74
N ARG A 417 3.00 -6.91 -31.16
CA ARG A 417 1.61 -6.65 -31.56
C ARG A 417 0.92 -5.50 -30.82
N GLN A 418 1.55 -4.96 -29.76
CA GLN A 418 1.03 -3.87 -28.93
C GLN A 418 2.06 -2.72 -28.86
N PRO A 419 2.31 -1.99 -29.96
CA PRO A 419 3.15 -0.80 -29.93
C PRO A 419 2.48 0.30 -29.11
N LEU A 420 3.20 0.75 -28.08
CA LEU A 420 2.82 1.84 -27.19
C LEU A 420 3.71 3.05 -27.48
N ARG A 421 3.14 4.25 -27.41
CA ARG A 421 3.84 5.53 -27.66
C ARG A 421 4.73 5.89 -26.48
N ASP A 422 6.03 5.62 -26.61
CA ASP A 422 7.00 5.81 -25.53
C ASP A 422 7.05 7.27 -25.01
N CYS A 423 6.80 8.28 -25.86
CA CYS A 423 6.70 9.68 -25.46
C CYS A 423 5.52 10.03 -24.52
N VAL A 424 4.49 9.18 -24.42
CA VAL A 424 3.36 9.36 -23.47
C VAL A 424 3.45 8.34 -22.32
N LEU A 425 4.25 7.29 -22.47
CA LEU A 425 4.35 6.23 -21.46
C LEU A 425 4.93 6.69 -20.13
N THR A 426 5.81 7.69 -20.10
CA THR A 426 6.34 8.26 -18.85
C THR A 426 5.23 8.87 -17.99
N ASP A 427 4.39 9.72 -18.56
CA ASP A 427 3.23 10.31 -17.87
C ASP A 427 2.16 9.27 -17.53
N ALA A 428 2.02 8.22 -18.34
CA ALA A 428 1.11 7.12 -18.07
C ALA A 428 1.57 6.28 -16.87
N CYS A 429 2.86 5.92 -16.82
CA CYS A 429 3.47 5.21 -15.69
C CYS A 429 3.48 6.05 -14.41
N ALA A 430 3.66 7.37 -14.52
CA ALA A 430 3.47 8.32 -13.42
C ALA A 430 1.99 8.55 -13.02
N GLY A 431 1.04 7.82 -13.62
CA GLY A 431 -0.38 7.88 -13.27
C GLY A 431 -1.08 9.19 -13.62
N LYS A 432 -0.50 10.04 -14.49
CA LYS A 432 -1.08 11.33 -14.92
C LYS A 432 -2.12 11.17 -16.05
N VAL A 433 -2.04 10.09 -16.83
CA VAL A 433 -2.99 9.82 -17.93
C VAL A 433 -4.30 9.23 -17.40
N PRO A 434 -5.49 9.78 -17.74
CA PRO A 434 -6.77 9.25 -17.28
C PRO A 434 -7.15 7.92 -17.95
N LEU A 435 -7.85 7.05 -17.21
CA LEU A 435 -8.45 5.82 -17.75
C LEU A 435 -9.78 6.09 -18.47
N ALA A 436 -9.71 6.94 -19.49
CA ALA A 436 -10.79 7.32 -20.40
C ALA A 436 -10.34 7.11 -21.85
N ARG A 437 -11.28 7.20 -22.82
CA ARG A 437 -11.01 6.86 -24.23
C ARG A 437 -9.86 7.67 -24.82
N ASN A 438 -9.83 8.98 -24.56
CA ASN A 438 -8.79 9.85 -25.10
C ASN A 438 -7.44 9.65 -24.40
N GLY A 439 -7.42 9.35 -23.09
CA GLY A 439 -6.20 9.02 -22.35
C GLY A 439 -5.51 7.77 -22.89
N LEU A 440 -6.25 6.66 -23.05
CA LEU A 440 -5.70 5.43 -23.62
C LEU A 440 -5.34 5.59 -25.11
N ARG A 441 -6.13 6.30 -25.92
CA ARG A 441 -5.78 6.58 -27.33
C ARG A 441 -4.51 7.43 -27.51
N ARG A 442 -4.02 8.14 -26.48
CA ARG A 442 -2.69 8.79 -26.49
C ARG A 442 -1.55 7.81 -26.22
N VAL A 443 -1.81 6.68 -25.54
CA VAL A 443 -0.80 5.70 -25.11
C VAL A 443 -0.61 4.58 -26.14
N PHE A 444 -1.67 4.11 -26.78
CA PHE A 444 -1.58 3.20 -27.92
C PHE A 444 -1.16 3.96 -29.19
N CYS A 445 -0.46 3.28 -30.11
CA CYS A 445 -0.29 3.76 -31.48
C CYS A 445 -1.61 3.73 -32.27
N ASP A 446 -1.69 4.46 -33.38
CA ASP A 446 -2.94 4.69 -34.11
C ASP A 446 -3.55 3.41 -34.70
N GLY A 447 -4.89 3.39 -34.80
CA GLY A 447 -5.70 2.22 -35.17
C GLY A 447 -5.83 1.19 -34.04
N ILE A 448 -4.70 0.75 -33.49
CA ILE A 448 -4.54 -0.51 -32.74
C ILE A 448 -5.35 -0.57 -31.42
N PHE A 449 -5.72 0.56 -30.82
CA PHE A 449 -6.54 0.60 -29.58
C PHE A 449 -7.82 -0.26 -29.64
N HIS A 450 -8.49 -0.33 -30.79
CA HIS A 450 -9.70 -1.15 -30.96
C HIS A 450 -9.40 -2.63 -31.27
N ASP A 451 -8.23 -2.93 -31.82
CA ASP A 451 -7.78 -4.30 -32.12
C ASP A 451 -7.19 -5.01 -30.89
N ASP A 452 -6.67 -4.24 -29.93
CA ASP A 452 -6.02 -4.73 -28.71
C ASP A 452 -6.94 -4.92 -27.50
N ILE A 453 -8.12 -4.29 -27.49
CA ILE A 453 -9.03 -4.27 -26.34
C ILE A 453 -10.33 -5.00 -26.66
N HIS A 454 -10.74 -5.90 -25.77
CA HIS A 454 -12.04 -6.56 -25.80
C HIS A 454 -12.90 -6.05 -24.62
N PHE A 455 -13.94 -5.29 -24.94
CA PHE A 455 -14.94 -4.85 -23.97
C PHE A 455 -15.84 -6.04 -23.58
N VAL A 456 -15.68 -6.51 -22.33
CA VAL A 456 -16.28 -7.77 -21.88
C VAL A 456 -17.81 -7.64 -21.81
N SER A 457 -18.51 -8.54 -22.49
CA SER A 457 -19.97 -8.54 -22.60
C SER A 457 -20.53 -9.97 -22.68
N GLY A 458 -21.83 -10.12 -22.44
CA GLY A 458 -22.54 -11.41 -22.44
C GLY A 458 -23.00 -11.90 -21.06
N PRO A 459 -23.61 -13.10 -20.99
CA PRO A 459 -24.24 -13.64 -19.77
C PRO A 459 -23.29 -14.41 -18.85
N GLN A 460 -22.15 -14.90 -19.34
CA GLN A 460 -21.18 -15.70 -18.57
C GLN A 460 -20.21 -14.83 -17.73
N MET A 461 -20.52 -13.56 -17.50
CA MET A 461 -19.63 -12.64 -16.80
C MET A 461 -19.66 -12.82 -15.28
N ALA A 462 -18.49 -12.99 -14.67
CA ALA A 462 -18.32 -13.01 -13.22
C ALA A 462 -18.84 -11.72 -12.55
N VAL A 463 -18.53 -10.55 -13.13
CA VAL A 463 -18.86 -9.22 -12.59
C VAL A 463 -19.88 -8.51 -13.48
N THR A 464 -21.01 -8.11 -12.90
CA THR A 464 -22.17 -7.52 -13.60
C THR A 464 -22.38 -6.03 -13.36
N HIS A 465 -21.81 -5.46 -12.28
CA HIS A 465 -22.00 -4.06 -11.88
C HIS A 465 -20.68 -3.38 -11.50
N ILE A 466 -20.61 -2.04 -11.62
CA ILE A 466 -19.40 -1.26 -11.33
C ILE A 466 -18.98 -1.35 -9.85
N ASP A 467 -19.93 -1.42 -8.90
CA ASP A 467 -19.61 -1.63 -7.47
C ASP A 467 -18.96 -3.00 -7.21
N VAL A 468 -19.36 -4.03 -7.95
CA VAL A 468 -18.77 -5.38 -7.83
C VAL A 468 -17.36 -5.38 -8.42
N LEU A 469 -17.12 -4.58 -9.47
CA LEU A 469 -15.78 -4.38 -10.01
C LEU A 469 -14.91 -3.58 -9.02
N PHE A 470 -15.48 -2.59 -8.32
CA PHE A 470 -14.79 -1.87 -7.23
C PHE A 470 -14.41 -2.82 -6.09
N ALA A 471 -15.35 -3.59 -5.54
CA ALA A 471 -15.06 -4.56 -4.47
C ALA A 471 -14.00 -5.59 -4.90
N ARG A 472 -14.03 -6.05 -6.16
CA ARG A 472 -13.02 -6.96 -6.67
C ARG A 472 -11.64 -6.32 -6.83
N LEU A 473 -11.54 -5.09 -7.33
CA LEU A 473 -10.28 -4.37 -7.54
C LEU A 473 -9.68 -3.76 -6.26
N TRP A 474 -10.50 -3.30 -5.32
CA TRP A 474 -10.05 -2.52 -4.16
C TRP A 474 -10.21 -3.24 -2.84
N GLY A 475 -11.26 -4.06 -2.69
CA GLY A 475 -11.57 -4.75 -1.44
C GLY A 475 -10.48 -5.74 -1.00
N TRP A 476 -10.60 -6.24 0.23
CA TRP A 476 -9.65 -7.17 0.84
C TRP A 476 -10.36 -8.16 1.79
N ASP A 477 -9.68 -9.23 2.20
CA ASP A 477 -10.26 -10.26 3.08
C ASP A 477 -10.69 -9.64 4.43
N GLY A 478 -11.97 -9.77 4.77
CA GLY A 478 -12.55 -9.17 5.98
C GLY A 478 -12.84 -7.66 5.90
N ASP A 479 -13.02 -7.07 4.71
CA ASP A 479 -13.35 -5.64 4.55
C ASP A 479 -14.82 -5.23 4.82
N GLY A 480 -15.68 -6.21 5.09
CA GLY A 480 -17.12 -6.04 5.31
C GLY A 480 -17.97 -5.75 4.05
N GLN A 481 -17.36 -5.63 2.87
CA GLN A 481 -18.03 -5.25 1.61
C GLN A 481 -17.85 -6.28 0.47
N GLN A 482 -17.69 -7.57 0.82
CA GLN A 482 -17.41 -8.66 -0.13
C GLN A 482 -16.04 -8.56 -0.81
N GLY A 483 -15.03 -8.07 -0.08
CA GLY A 483 -13.64 -8.01 -0.54
C GLY A 483 -12.89 -9.36 -0.60
N ASP A 484 -13.49 -10.46 -0.15
CA ASP A 484 -12.91 -11.80 -0.02
C ASP A 484 -12.67 -12.54 -1.38
N TRP A 485 -12.31 -11.81 -2.44
CA TRP A 485 -11.98 -12.38 -3.75
C TRP A 485 -10.54 -12.91 -3.77
N PRO A 486 -10.26 -14.10 -4.34
CA PRO A 486 -8.88 -14.56 -4.53
C PRO A 486 -8.16 -13.74 -5.62
N ARG A 487 -6.94 -13.27 -5.32
CA ARG A 487 -6.12 -12.37 -6.17
C ARG A 487 -4.64 -12.81 -6.21
N GLN A 488 -4.39 -14.10 -6.43
CA GLN A 488 -3.13 -14.80 -6.14
C GLN A 488 -1.85 -14.05 -6.54
N CYS A 489 -1.77 -13.55 -7.78
CA CYS A 489 -0.55 -12.91 -8.29
C CYS A 489 -0.63 -11.37 -8.33
N TRP A 490 -1.66 -10.75 -7.73
CA TRP A 490 -1.84 -9.29 -7.69
C TRP A 490 -2.36 -8.75 -6.35
N GLU A 491 -2.27 -9.54 -5.26
CA GLU A 491 -2.67 -9.08 -3.94
C GLU A 491 -1.85 -7.86 -3.50
N TYR A 492 -0.53 -7.94 -3.67
CA TYR A 492 0.47 -6.97 -3.22
C TYR A 492 0.79 -5.88 -4.26
N LYS A 493 -0.23 -5.40 -4.98
CA LYS A 493 -0.10 -4.20 -5.82
C LYS A 493 -0.03 -2.94 -4.95
N THR A 494 0.86 -2.02 -5.31
CA THR A 494 1.18 -0.80 -4.53
C THR A 494 -0.07 -0.02 -4.17
N TYR A 495 -0.99 0.17 -5.12
CA TYR A 495 -2.24 0.91 -4.86
C TYR A 495 -3.14 0.25 -3.79
N ARG A 496 -3.13 -1.09 -3.66
CA ARG A 496 -3.99 -1.81 -2.71
C ARG A 496 -3.40 -1.84 -1.31
N VAL A 497 -2.08 -2.00 -1.20
CA VAL A 497 -1.38 -1.97 0.08
C VAL A 497 -1.54 -0.59 0.72
N LEU A 498 -1.23 0.48 -0.01
CA LEU A 498 -1.36 1.84 0.50
C LEU A 498 -2.82 2.26 0.74
N TYR A 499 -3.77 1.86 -0.12
CA TYR A 499 -5.21 2.06 0.14
C TYR A 499 -5.69 1.39 1.44
N ARG A 500 -5.22 0.17 1.74
CA ARG A 500 -5.53 -0.53 3.00
C ARG A 500 -4.88 0.15 4.20
N GLN A 501 -3.64 0.61 4.08
CA GLN A 501 -2.95 1.36 5.14
C GLN A 501 -3.64 2.70 5.42
N CYS A 502 -4.05 3.45 4.39
CA CYS A 502 -4.91 4.63 4.54
C CYS A 502 -6.16 4.32 5.36
N PHE A 503 -6.92 3.27 5.00
CA PHE A 503 -8.14 2.92 5.73
C PHE A 503 -7.85 2.60 7.21
N GLY A 504 -6.77 1.85 7.50
CA GLY A 504 -6.37 1.53 8.86
C GLY A 504 -5.94 2.75 9.68
N ILE A 505 -5.15 3.65 9.10
CA ILE A 505 -4.68 4.87 9.78
C ILE A 505 -5.82 5.88 9.98
N ILE A 506 -6.70 6.07 8.99
CA ILE A 506 -7.87 6.95 9.13
C ILE A 506 -8.82 6.38 10.20
N ALA A 507 -8.99 5.06 10.29
CA ALA A 507 -9.79 4.43 11.34
C ALA A 507 -9.16 4.58 12.74
N GLN A 508 -7.84 4.63 12.83
CA GLN A 508 -7.09 4.82 14.07
C GLN A 508 -7.10 6.28 14.56
N ILE A 509 -6.98 7.26 13.66
CA ILE A 509 -6.90 8.70 14.01
C ILE A 509 -8.28 9.34 14.14
N HIS A 510 -9.22 9.02 13.24
CA HIS A 510 -10.53 9.68 13.13
C HIS A 510 -11.71 8.70 13.29
N GLY A 511 -11.46 7.48 13.74
CA GLY A 511 -12.48 6.46 13.98
C GLY A 511 -13.01 5.78 12.71
N MET A 512 -13.62 4.61 12.91
CA MET A 512 -14.13 3.75 11.84
C MET A 512 -15.16 4.45 10.92
N GLN A 513 -15.96 5.38 11.45
CA GLN A 513 -16.93 6.13 10.65
C GLN A 513 -16.27 6.99 9.58
N GLN A 514 -15.21 7.75 9.91
CA GLN A 514 -14.46 8.54 8.92
C GLN A 514 -13.75 7.65 7.89
N ALA A 515 -13.24 6.48 8.30
CA ALA A 515 -12.65 5.52 7.36
C ALA A 515 -13.68 4.96 6.37
N ARG A 516 -14.88 4.57 6.84
CA ARG A 516 -16.01 4.15 5.98
C ARG A 516 -16.42 5.29 5.01
N GLN A 517 -16.55 6.52 5.49
CA GLN A 517 -16.90 7.69 4.65
C GLN A 517 -15.83 8.03 3.60
N TRP A 518 -14.54 7.95 3.97
CA TRP A 518 -13.41 8.13 3.05
C TRP A 518 -13.40 7.07 1.94
N ARG A 519 -13.60 5.79 2.29
CA ARG A 519 -13.77 4.68 1.35
C ARG A 519 -14.92 4.92 0.37
N THR A 520 -16.08 5.36 0.86
CA THR A 520 -17.23 5.70 0.00
C THR A 520 -16.91 6.87 -0.95
N ARG A 521 -16.22 7.92 -0.48
CA ARG A 521 -15.82 9.05 -1.34
C ARG A 521 -14.78 8.64 -2.39
N LEU A 522 -13.82 7.79 -2.06
CA LEU A 522 -12.87 7.20 -3.01
C LEU A 522 -13.58 6.39 -4.10
N ARG A 523 -14.53 5.52 -3.72
CA ARG A 523 -15.39 4.79 -4.66
C ARG A 523 -16.13 5.73 -5.61
N HIS A 524 -16.74 6.80 -5.09
CA HIS A 524 -17.47 7.76 -5.90
C HIS A 524 -16.55 8.48 -6.89
N THR A 525 -15.41 9.00 -6.44
CA THR A 525 -14.43 9.66 -7.31
C THR A 525 -13.87 8.70 -8.37
N TRP A 526 -13.62 7.43 -8.04
CA TRP A 526 -13.18 6.39 -8.99
C TRP A 526 -14.19 6.18 -10.11
N ILE A 527 -15.47 5.92 -9.78
CA ILE A 527 -16.57 5.75 -10.75
C ILE A 527 -16.70 6.97 -11.68
N ARG A 528 -16.57 8.18 -11.11
CA ARG A 528 -16.66 9.45 -11.83
C ARG A 528 -15.51 9.72 -12.81
N THR A 529 -14.35 9.05 -12.67
CA THR A 529 -13.11 9.41 -13.39
C THR A 529 -12.42 8.26 -14.14
N HIS A 530 -12.78 6.99 -13.91
CA HIS A 530 -12.14 5.83 -14.55
C HIS A 530 -13.20 5.00 -15.28
N TRP A 531 -13.34 5.21 -16.60
CA TRP A 531 -14.39 4.60 -17.43
C TRP A 531 -13.92 3.44 -18.29
N ILE A 532 -12.61 3.21 -18.41
CA ILE A 532 -12.02 2.06 -19.11
C ILE A 532 -11.10 1.34 -18.12
N LEU A 533 -11.54 0.20 -17.63
CA LEU A 533 -10.96 -0.45 -16.46
C LEU A 533 -10.45 -1.87 -16.78
N PRO A 534 -9.39 -2.36 -16.13
CA PRO A 534 -9.02 -3.77 -16.22
C PRO A 534 -10.17 -4.65 -15.73
N TYR A 535 -10.44 -5.77 -16.41
CA TYR A 535 -11.40 -6.78 -15.96
C TYR A 535 -10.64 -7.99 -15.41
N PRO A 536 -10.24 -8.00 -14.12
CA PRO A 536 -9.32 -8.99 -13.59
C PRO A 536 -9.89 -10.41 -13.55
N ASP A 537 -9.00 -11.38 -13.46
CA ASP A 537 -9.30 -12.72 -12.94
C ASP A 537 -8.55 -13.00 -11.62
N ASN A 538 -8.71 -14.21 -11.08
CA ASN A 538 -8.17 -14.59 -9.78
C ASN A 538 -6.64 -14.72 -9.76
N THR A 539 -6.02 -14.83 -10.93
CA THR A 539 -4.56 -14.91 -11.14
C THR A 539 -4.01 -13.60 -11.69
N THR A 540 -4.76 -12.94 -12.58
CA THR A 540 -4.23 -11.89 -13.46
C THR A 540 -5.04 -10.61 -13.36
N PHE A 541 -4.34 -9.51 -13.04
CA PHE A 541 -4.94 -8.18 -12.91
C PHE A 541 -5.61 -7.65 -14.19
N TRP A 542 -5.00 -7.89 -15.36
CA TRP A 542 -5.57 -7.52 -16.66
C TRP A 542 -5.35 -8.66 -17.68
N PRO A 543 -6.27 -9.64 -17.75
CA PRO A 543 -6.06 -10.85 -18.54
C PRO A 543 -6.26 -10.63 -20.03
N ARG A 544 -5.62 -11.48 -20.83
CA ARG A 544 -5.89 -11.60 -22.27
C ARG A 544 -6.93 -12.69 -22.51
N ARG A 545 -7.69 -12.60 -23.59
CA ARG A 545 -8.51 -13.69 -24.13
C ARG A 545 -7.68 -14.49 -25.17
N ALA A 546 -8.19 -15.61 -25.68
CA ALA A 546 -7.47 -16.47 -26.63
C ALA A 546 -7.03 -15.74 -27.92
N ASP A 547 -7.80 -14.74 -28.38
CA ASP A 547 -7.45 -13.83 -29.47
C ASP A 547 -6.48 -12.71 -29.05
N LYS A 548 -5.75 -12.90 -27.94
CA LYS A 548 -4.73 -12.03 -27.33
C LYS A 548 -5.19 -10.63 -26.88
N ARG A 549 -6.42 -10.22 -27.19
CA ARG A 549 -7.04 -8.97 -26.70
C ARG A 549 -7.15 -8.91 -25.18
N LEU A 550 -6.92 -7.73 -24.62
CA LEU A 550 -7.06 -7.43 -23.20
C LEU A 550 -8.55 -7.37 -22.80
N GLN A 551 -8.91 -8.09 -21.74
CA GLN A 551 -10.27 -8.09 -21.20
C GLN A 551 -10.49 -6.82 -20.36
N THR A 552 -11.42 -5.98 -20.79
CA THR A 552 -11.57 -4.62 -20.29
C THR A 552 -13.04 -4.29 -20.03
N TRP A 553 -13.32 -3.59 -18.96
CA TRP A 553 -14.64 -3.06 -18.64
C TRP A 553 -14.79 -1.63 -19.18
N ALA A 554 -15.92 -1.32 -19.81
CA ALA A 554 -16.30 0.04 -20.19
C ALA A 554 -17.54 0.51 -19.40
N SER A 555 -17.41 1.64 -18.71
CA SER A 555 -18.53 2.35 -18.07
C SER A 555 -19.06 3.44 -19.01
N ILE A 556 -20.37 3.47 -19.26
CA ILE A 556 -21.06 4.50 -20.03
C ILE A 556 -22.24 5.07 -19.25
N HIS A 557 -22.60 6.32 -19.51
CA HIS A 557 -23.77 6.97 -18.90
C HIS A 557 -24.50 7.80 -19.98
N PRO A 558 -25.41 7.20 -20.77
CA PRO A 558 -25.97 7.84 -21.96
C PRO A 558 -26.63 9.22 -21.72
N PRO A 559 -27.37 9.45 -20.61
CA PRO A 559 -27.88 10.79 -20.29
C PRO A 559 -26.79 11.86 -20.05
N LEU A 560 -25.60 11.45 -19.58
CA LEU A 560 -24.47 12.35 -19.32
C LEU A 560 -23.73 12.67 -20.63
N GLN A 561 -23.59 11.69 -21.53
CA GLN A 561 -23.09 11.92 -22.88
C GLN A 561 -23.97 12.93 -23.63
N ALA A 562 -25.29 12.81 -23.52
CA ALA A 562 -26.24 13.76 -24.12
C ALA A 562 -26.09 15.19 -23.57
N TYR A 563 -25.85 15.35 -22.25
CA TYR A 563 -25.58 16.66 -21.64
C TYR A 563 -24.33 17.34 -22.22
N TYR A 564 -23.23 16.60 -22.27
CA TYR A 564 -21.95 17.10 -22.78
C TYR A 564 -21.99 17.38 -24.29
N GLN A 565 -22.66 16.52 -25.07
CA GLN A 565 -22.97 16.77 -26.49
C GLN A 565 -23.74 18.07 -26.71
N GLN A 566 -24.76 18.38 -25.90
CA GLN A 566 -25.50 19.64 -25.99
C GLN A 566 -24.67 20.87 -25.60
N ARG A 567 -23.61 20.71 -24.79
CA ARG A 567 -22.63 21.76 -24.48
C ARG A 567 -21.51 21.90 -25.53
N GLY A 568 -21.47 21.05 -26.57
CA GLY A 568 -20.42 21.08 -27.58
C GLY A 568 -19.03 20.67 -27.08
N THR A 569 -18.93 20.06 -25.90
CA THR A 569 -17.65 19.62 -25.29
C THR A 569 -17.72 18.15 -24.88
N SER A 570 -16.60 17.45 -24.98
CA SER A 570 -16.45 16.06 -24.55
C SER A 570 -15.56 15.90 -23.31
N VAL A 571 -15.07 17.00 -22.72
CA VAL A 571 -14.14 16.98 -21.59
C VAL A 571 -14.84 17.39 -20.30
N VAL A 572 -14.73 16.55 -19.27
CA VAL A 572 -15.10 16.86 -17.88
C VAL A 572 -13.91 17.55 -17.21
N THR A 573 -14.10 18.76 -16.68
CA THR A 573 -13.06 19.48 -15.93
C THR A 573 -12.93 18.93 -14.50
N PRO A 574 -11.81 19.14 -13.78
CA PRO A 574 -11.67 18.67 -12.40
C PRO A 574 -12.77 19.20 -11.45
N ALA A 575 -13.29 20.40 -11.72
CA ALA A 575 -14.39 21.01 -10.97
C ALA A 575 -15.77 20.35 -11.24
N ASP A 576 -16.00 19.84 -12.46
CA ASP A 576 -17.24 19.12 -12.81
C ASP A 576 -17.35 17.76 -12.11
N VAL A 577 -16.22 17.15 -11.71
CA VAL A 577 -16.16 15.76 -11.19
C VAL A 577 -17.10 15.53 -10.02
N GLU A 578 -17.21 16.46 -9.05
CA GLU A 578 -18.11 16.29 -7.89
C GLU A 578 -19.61 16.40 -8.23
N PHE A 579 -19.95 16.97 -9.40
CA PHE A 579 -21.32 17.08 -9.90
C PHE A 579 -21.73 15.90 -10.79
N LEU A 580 -20.78 15.03 -11.17
CA LEU A 580 -21.08 13.82 -11.93
C LEU A 580 -21.92 12.82 -11.10
N PRO A 581 -22.78 12.01 -11.76
CA PRO A 581 -23.54 10.96 -11.10
C PRO A 581 -22.62 9.85 -10.57
N VAL A 582 -23.07 9.19 -9.49
CA VAL A 582 -22.39 8.01 -8.90
C VAL A 582 -23.14 6.71 -9.19
N THR A 583 -24.45 6.79 -9.43
CA THR A 583 -25.34 5.76 -9.95
C THR A 583 -25.49 5.91 -11.49
N GLY A 584 -26.29 5.07 -12.14
CA GLY A 584 -26.61 5.19 -13.57
C GLY A 584 -25.56 4.71 -14.57
N TRP A 585 -24.36 4.39 -14.10
CA TRP A 585 -23.25 3.88 -14.91
C TRP A 585 -23.52 2.46 -15.39
N GLN A 586 -23.77 2.32 -16.70
CA GLN A 586 -24.05 1.06 -17.38
C GLN A 586 -22.77 0.50 -18.03
N ARG A 587 -22.74 -0.81 -18.27
CA ARG A 587 -21.63 -1.47 -18.97
C ARG A 587 -21.79 -1.31 -20.49
N GLY A 588 -20.86 -0.59 -21.12
CA GLY A 588 -20.82 -0.42 -22.58
C GLY A 588 -20.22 -1.62 -23.31
N SER A 589 -20.65 -1.85 -24.56
CA SER A 589 -19.89 -2.60 -25.57
C SER A 589 -18.78 -1.74 -26.20
N GLU A 590 -18.88 -0.42 -26.04
CA GLU A 590 -17.93 0.59 -26.50
C GLU A 590 -17.50 1.50 -25.34
N PRO A 591 -16.32 2.13 -25.43
CA PRO A 591 -15.83 3.05 -24.40
C PRO A 591 -16.64 4.35 -24.37
N ASN A 592 -16.69 4.99 -23.20
CA ASN A 592 -17.27 6.32 -23.04
C ASN A 592 -16.67 7.32 -24.06
N THR A 593 -17.51 8.14 -24.69
CA THR A 593 -17.08 9.21 -25.60
C THR A 593 -16.47 10.40 -24.87
N LEU A 594 -16.73 10.52 -23.56
CA LEU A 594 -16.17 11.57 -22.72
C LEU A 594 -14.68 11.33 -22.38
N SER A 595 -13.98 12.43 -22.17
CA SER A 595 -12.68 12.53 -21.50
C SER A 595 -12.86 13.17 -20.12
N VAL A 596 -11.90 13.00 -19.24
CA VAL A 596 -11.84 13.70 -17.95
C VAL A 596 -10.44 14.18 -17.70
N ASP A 597 -10.32 15.44 -17.31
CA ASP A 597 -9.07 16.02 -16.84
C ASP A 597 -8.95 15.77 -15.34
N LEU A 598 -7.80 15.27 -14.92
CA LEU A 598 -7.55 14.89 -13.53
C LEU A 598 -7.08 16.11 -12.73
N PRO A 599 -7.44 16.22 -11.43
CA PRO A 599 -6.88 17.25 -10.57
C PRO A 599 -5.35 17.09 -10.48
N PRO A 600 -4.59 18.19 -10.46
CA PRO A 600 -3.16 18.12 -10.18
C PRO A 600 -2.92 17.60 -8.76
N ILE A 601 -1.77 16.98 -8.56
CA ILE A 601 -1.31 16.52 -7.25
C ILE A 601 -0.24 17.52 -6.80
N PRO A 602 -0.33 18.07 -5.56
CA PRO A 602 0.61 19.07 -5.09
C PRO A 602 2.04 18.50 -5.01
N SER A 603 3.02 19.29 -5.43
CA SER A 603 4.45 19.01 -5.28
C SER A 603 5.02 19.43 -3.93
N ASP A 604 4.29 20.27 -3.20
CA ASP A 604 4.63 20.82 -1.89
C ASP A 604 3.39 20.68 -1.00
N LEU A 605 3.56 20.01 0.14
CA LEU A 605 2.46 19.70 1.07
C LEU A 605 2.15 20.86 2.02
N ASP A 606 3.16 21.65 2.40
CA ASP A 606 2.98 22.80 3.28
C ASP A 606 2.30 23.94 2.51
N ALA A 607 2.73 24.22 1.27
CA ALA A 607 2.06 25.17 0.39
C ALA A 607 0.62 24.71 0.07
N TYR A 608 0.35 23.41 -0.03
CA TYR A 608 -0.99 22.88 -0.21
C TYR A 608 -1.87 23.09 1.02
N LEU A 609 -1.35 22.83 2.23
CA LEU A 609 -2.06 23.07 3.49
C LEU A 609 -2.25 24.56 3.80
N ALA A 610 -1.37 25.43 3.30
CA ALA A 610 -1.49 26.89 3.38
C ALA A 610 -2.63 27.47 2.49
N THR A 611 -3.24 26.67 1.60
CA THR A 611 -4.42 27.11 0.83
C THR A 611 -5.71 27.19 1.66
N VAL A 612 -5.69 26.75 2.93
CA VAL A 612 -6.82 26.87 3.85
C VAL A 612 -6.95 28.32 4.34
N ASP A 613 -8.01 29.00 3.92
CA ASP A 613 -8.45 30.25 4.53
C ASP A 613 -9.01 29.98 5.95
N ASP A 614 -8.29 30.47 6.97
CA ASP A 614 -8.69 30.35 8.37
C ASP A 614 -9.82 31.33 8.77
N SER A 615 -10.14 32.33 7.96
CA SER A 615 -11.11 33.40 8.29
C SER A 615 -12.59 32.99 8.20
N VAL A 616 -12.90 31.99 7.37
CA VAL A 616 -14.27 31.45 7.24
C VAL A 616 -14.64 30.66 8.50
N SER A 617 -15.94 30.59 8.85
CA SER A 617 -16.46 29.62 9.83
C SER A 617 -17.31 28.56 9.12
N VAL A 618 -17.17 27.28 9.52
CA VAL A 618 -17.90 26.15 8.93
C VAL A 618 -18.84 25.57 9.98
N ALA A 619 -20.11 25.38 9.61
CA ALA A 619 -21.12 24.84 10.49
C ALA A 619 -20.92 23.34 10.74
N SER A 620 -20.82 22.98 12.03
CA SER A 620 -21.03 21.66 12.64
C SER A 620 -21.33 20.49 11.69
N SER A 621 -20.29 19.71 11.41
CA SER A 621 -20.39 18.31 11.01
C SER A 621 -19.22 17.58 11.64
N ASP A 622 -19.43 16.45 12.32
CA ASP A 622 -18.40 15.82 13.15
C ASP A 622 -17.38 14.96 12.36
N ILE A 623 -17.44 15.00 11.02
CA ILE A 623 -16.73 14.10 10.09
C ILE A 623 -15.93 14.95 9.08
N PRO A 624 -14.58 15.09 9.22
CA PRO A 624 -13.72 15.91 8.36
C PRO A 624 -13.94 15.79 6.85
N LEU A 625 -14.13 14.57 6.33
CA LEU A 625 -14.41 14.34 4.91
C LEU A 625 -15.61 13.39 4.76
N PRO A 626 -16.85 13.93 4.70
CA PRO A 626 -18.04 13.12 4.49
C PRO A 626 -18.12 12.62 3.04
N ALA A 627 -18.85 11.53 2.82
CA ALA A 627 -19.12 10.99 1.50
C ALA A 627 -20.02 11.94 0.70
N SER A 628 -19.46 12.57 -0.34
CA SER A 628 -20.24 13.37 -1.28
C SER A 628 -21.03 12.47 -2.23
N GLY A 629 -22.37 12.55 -2.17
CA GLY A 629 -23.28 12.03 -3.19
C GLY A 629 -23.27 12.88 -4.46
N ILE A 630 -24.37 12.88 -5.21
CA ILE A 630 -24.54 13.83 -6.33
C ILE A 630 -24.83 15.22 -5.76
N ARG A 631 -23.90 16.17 -5.95
CA ARG A 631 -24.13 17.59 -5.59
C ARG A 631 -25.20 18.22 -6.47
N ASP A 632 -25.99 19.13 -5.91
CA ASP A 632 -26.92 19.93 -6.71
C ASP A 632 -26.17 20.84 -7.68
N GLY A 633 -26.57 20.80 -8.94
CA GLY A 633 -25.87 21.46 -10.04
C GLY A 633 -26.57 21.25 -11.38
N PRO A 634 -26.06 21.84 -12.48
CA PRO A 634 -26.71 21.81 -13.79
C PRO A 634 -26.79 20.38 -14.35
N ILE A 635 -25.78 19.54 -14.07
CA ILE A 635 -25.77 18.12 -14.46
C ILE A 635 -26.93 17.37 -13.78
N ARG A 636 -27.06 17.49 -12.45
CA ARG A 636 -28.14 16.83 -11.68
C ARG A 636 -29.53 17.24 -12.18
N ARG A 637 -29.75 18.53 -12.46
CA ARG A 637 -31.02 19.05 -13.00
C ARG A 637 -31.32 18.50 -14.40
N PHE A 638 -30.33 18.46 -15.29
CA PHE A 638 -30.50 17.87 -16.62
C PHE A 638 -30.85 16.37 -16.55
N LEU A 639 -30.18 15.61 -15.67
CA LEU A 639 -30.50 14.20 -15.44
C LEU A 639 -31.93 14.03 -14.90
N GLN A 640 -32.33 14.84 -13.90
CA GLN A 640 -33.72 14.90 -13.40
C GLN A 640 -34.72 15.15 -14.54
N GLU A 641 -34.46 16.12 -15.42
CA GLU A 641 -35.35 16.41 -16.54
C GLU A 641 -35.44 15.27 -17.57
N GLN A 642 -34.31 14.63 -17.90
CA GLN A 642 -34.27 13.58 -18.92
C GLN A 642 -34.93 12.27 -18.47
N ALA A 643 -35.08 12.06 -17.16
CA ALA A 643 -35.72 10.90 -16.54
C ALA A 643 -37.03 10.45 -17.23
N PRO A 644 -37.22 9.14 -17.53
CA PRO A 644 -38.46 8.61 -18.09
C PRO A 644 -39.71 8.93 -17.27
N SER A 645 -39.59 8.98 -15.94
CA SER A 645 -40.69 9.39 -15.03
C SER A 645 -41.07 10.86 -15.20
N GLN A 646 -40.08 11.74 -15.36
CA GLN A 646 -40.29 13.19 -15.56
C GLN A 646 -40.71 13.51 -17.00
N ARG A 647 -40.33 12.70 -18.00
CA ARG A 647 -40.91 12.78 -19.35
C ARG A 647 -42.42 12.54 -19.35
N VAL A 648 -42.91 11.53 -18.62
CA VAL A 648 -44.36 11.27 -18.48
C VAL A 648 -45.06 12.41 -17.71
N LEU A 649 -44.41 13.01 -16.71
CA LEU A 649 -44.95 14.18 -16.02
C LEU A 649 -45.03 15.41 -16.95
N ARG A 650 -43.97 15.69 -17.71
CA ARG A 650 -43.91 16.83 -18.65
C ARG A 650 -44.93 16.69 -19.78
N SER A 651 -45.11 15.51 -20.38
CA SER A 651 -46.14 15.32 -21.42
C SER A 651 -47.54 15.58 -20.86
N ALA A 652 -47.88 15.01 -19.70
CA ALA A 652 -49.17 15.25 -19.05
C ALA A 652 -49.42 16.73 -18.71
N MET A 653 -48.39 17.46 -18.27
CA MET A 653 -48.50 18.90 -17.98
C MET A 653 -48.62 19.76 -19.25
N GLN A 654 -47.93 19.39 -20.34
CA GLN A 654 -47.98 20.09 -21.62
C GLN A 654 -49.29 19.83 -22.38
N GLU A 655 -49.73 18.59 -22.48
CA GLU A 655 -50.97 18.17 -23.14
C GLU A 655 -52.24 18.81 -22.52
N GLN A 656 -52.17 19.23 -21.26
CA GLN A 656 -53.33 19.66 -20.47
C GLN A 656 -53.19 21.08 -19.88
N SER A 657 -52.07 21.78 -20.14
CA SER A 657 -51.75 23.11 -19.58
C SER A 657 -51.92 23.21 -18.05
N LEU A 658 -51.56 22.15 -17.33
CA LEU A 658 -51.77 22.04 -15.88
C LEU A 658 -50.53 22.46 -15.08
N SER A 659 -50.75 23.25 -14.04
CA SER A 659 -49.76 23.40 -12.96
C SER A 659 -49.84 22.21 -11.99
N GLU A 660 -48.72 21.88 -11.35
CA GLU A 660 -48.57 20.76 -10.42
C GLU A 660 -49.69 20.72 -9.34
N LYS A 661 -50.03 21.89 -8.77
CA LYS A 661 -51.12 22.03 -7.77
C LYS A 661 -52.53 21.70 -8.32
N LYS A 662 -52.73 21.73 -9.65
CA LYS A 662 -53.96 21.30 -10.34
C LYS A 662 -53.92 19.82 -10.75
N LEU A 663 -52.73 19.27 -11.04
CA LEU A 663 -52.50 17.91 -11.53
C LEU A 663 -53.24 16.83 -10.71
N HIS A 664 -53.18 16.91 -9.38
CA HIS A 664 -53.87 15.97 -8.48
C HIS A 664 -55.41 16.05 -8.48
N ARG A 665 -56.01 16.94 -9.28
CA ARG A 665 -57.48 17.10 -9.42
C ARG A 665 -57.98 16.66 -10.79
N ASP A 666 -57.10 16.52 -11.77
CA ASP A 666 -57.47 16.05 -13.11
C ASP A 666 -57.85 14.56 -13.11
N ASP A 667 -58.71 14.12 -14.04
CA ASP A 667 -59.11 12.72 -14.16
C ASP A 667 -58.21 11.90 -15.11
N ASN A 668 -57.64 12.49 -16.16
CA ASN A 668 -56.73 11.82 -17.10
C ASN A 668 -55.38 11.50 -16.44
N TRP A 669 -54.78 12.45 -15.70
CA TRP A 669 -53.58 12.22 -14.90
C TRP A 669 -53.79 11.09 -13.90
N LEU A 670 -54.86 11.14 -13.11
CA LEU A 670 -55.11 10.15 -12.05
C LEU A 670 -55.49 8.76 -12.58
N THR A 671 -55.98 8.63 -13.82
CA THR A 671 -56.33 7.33 -14.41
C THR A 671 -55.23 6.75 -15.30
N GLN A 672 -54.61 7.55 -16.16
CA GLN A 672 -53.64 7.11 -17.15
C GLN A 672 -52.20 7.46 -16.74
N HIS A 673 -51.81 8.73 -16.83
CA HIS A 673 -50.41 9.15 -16.72
C HIS A 673 -49.77 8.79 -15.36
N LEU A 674 -50.52 8.78 -14.25
CA LEU A 674 -50.04 8.34 -12.94
C LEU A 674 -49.66 6.85 -12.93
N GLN A 675 -50.37 6.00 -13.68
CA GLN A 675 -49.97 4.60 -13.84
C GLN A 675 -48.68 4.50 -14.63
N ASP A 676 -48.55 5.25 -15.73
CA ASP A 676 -47.37 5.20 -16.61
C ASP A 676 -46.12 5.81 -15.98
N HIS A 677 -46.26 6.87 -15.19
CA HIS A 677 -45.21 7.44 -14.35
C HIS A 677 -44.72 6.43 -13.30
N LEU A 678 -45.63 5.75 -12.59
CA LEU A 678 -45.26 4.70 -11.64
C LEU A 678 -44.71 3.42 -12.33
N ARG A 679 -45.17 3.08 -13.54
CA ARG A 679 -44.55 2.02 -14.37
C ARG A 679 -43.13 2.39 -14.77
N ALA A 680 -42.87 3.64 -15.15
CA ALA A 680 -41.54 4.13 -15.50
C ALA A 680 -40.57 4.01 -14.32
N ILE A 681 -40.97 4.48 -13.13
CA ILE A 681 -40.16 4.34 -11.91
C ILE A 681 -39.94 2.85 -11.57
N VAL A 682 -40.99 2.02 -11.53
CA VAL A 682 -40.84 0.58 -11.24
C VAL A 682 -39.94 -0.12 -12.27
N ARG A 683 -39.93 0.31 -13.54
CA ARG A 683 -39.04 -0.23 -14.57
C ARG A 683 -37.57 0.15 -14.35
N SER A 684 -37.24 1.41 -14.04
CA SER A 684 -35.83 1.80 -13.84
C SER A 684 -35.23 1.11 -12.62
N TRP A 685 -35.94 1.11 -11.48
CA TRP A 685 -35.54 0.43 -10.25
C TRP A 685 -35.45 -1.09 -10.41
N GLN A 686 -36.29 -1.70 -11.26
CA GLN A 686 -36.19 -3.12 -11.59
C GLN A 686 -34.98 -3.41 -12.48
N GLY A 687 -34.61 -2.50 -13.39
CA GLY A 687 -33.36 -2.56 -14.15
C GLY A 687 -32.15 -2.51 -13.23
N GLU A 688 -32.09 -1.51 -12.35
CA GLU A 688 -31.03 -1.35 -11.34
C GLU A 688 -30.87 -2.61 -10.48
N VAL A 689 -31.94 -3.08 -9.81
CA VAL A 689 -31.88 -4.28 -8.97
C VAL A 689 -31.47 -5.54 -9.74
N THR A 690 -31.74 -5.61 -11.05
CA THR A 690 -31.30 -6.73 -11.90
C THR A 690 -29.81 -6.62 -12.27
N GLN A 691 -29.31 -5.42 -12.57
CA GLN A 691 -27.88 -5.17 -12.82
C GLN A 691 -27.04 -5.35 -11.54
N HIS A 692 -27.58 -4.92 -10.40
CA HIS A 692 -27.02 -5.14 -9.06
C HIS A 692 -27.19 -6.58 -8.54
N GLN A 693 -27.67 -7.56 -9.32
CA GLN A 693 -27.56 -8.95 -8.90
C GLN A 693 -26.18 -9.53 -9.25
N PRO A 694 -25.46 -10.16 -8.29
CA PRO A 694 -24.26 -10.91 -8.59
C PRO A 694 -24.59 -12.09 -9.53
N SER A 695 -23.65 -12.42 -10.41
CA SER A 695 -23.71 -13.59 -11.29
C SER A 695 -23.87 -14.89 -10.49
N ALA A 696 -24.31 -15.98 -11.14
CA ALA A 696 -24.41 -17.29 -10.48
C ALA A 696 -23.07 -17.74 -9.88
N MET A 697 -21.95 -17.49 -10.59
CA MET A 697 -20.61 -17.73 -10.06
C MET A 697 -20.31 -16.87 -8.84
N ALA A 698 -20.58 -15.55 -8.89
CA ALA A 698 -20.32 -14.66 -7.76
C ALA A 698 -21.11 -15.05 -6.49
N ARG A 699 -22.35 -15.55 -6.65
CA ARG A 699 -23.13 -16.12 -5.53
C ARG A 699 -22.49 -17.37 -4.93
N GLN A 700 -21.93 -18.24 -5.77
CA GLN A 700 -21.22 -19.44 -5.30
C GLN A 700 -19.93 -19.11 -4.54
N TRP A 701 -19.29 -17.97 -4.84
CA TRP A 701 -18.17 -17.44 -4.04
C TRP A 701 -18.64 -16.82 -2.71
N GLN A 702 -19.73 -16.05 -2.72
CA GLN A 702 -20.36 -15.45 -1.53
C GLN A 702 -20.86 -16.49 -0.50
N GLN A 703 -20.96 -17.77 -0.87
CA GLN A 703 -21.38 -18.88 -0.02
C GLN A 703 -20.24 -19.74 0.54
N ARG A 704 -18.97 -19.42 0.22
CA ARG A 704 -17.82 -20.15 0.80
C ARG A 704 -17.57 -19.70 2.24
N SER A 705 -17.23 -20.66 3.10
CA SER A 705 -16.64 -20.38 4.42
C SER A 705 -15.42 -19.47 4.27
N ARG A 706 -15.25 -18.48 5.18
CA ARG A 706 -14.04 -17.64 5.25
C ARG A 706 -12.81 -18.58 5.26
N PRO A 707 -11.89 -18.49 4.28
CA PRO A 707 -10.71 -19.35 4.26
C PRO A 707 -9.81 -19.03 5.46
N GLU A 708 -9.09 -20.02 5.97
CA GLU A 708 -8.12 -19.77 7.03
C GLU A 708 -7.04 -18.77 6.56
N LEU A 709 -6.73 -17.81 7.42
CA LEU A 709 -5.74 -16.75 7.19
C LEU A 709 -4.31 -17.33 7.16
N ARG A 710 -3.95 -18.02 6.07
CA ARG A 710 -2.63 -18.65 5.87
C ARG A 710 -1.68 -17.89 4.95
N HIS A 711 -2.18 -17.05 4.02
CA HIS A 711 -1.35 -16.30 3.06
C HIS A 711 -1.83 -14.84 2.75
N SER A 712 -2.69 -14.24 3.58
CA SER A 712 -3.33 -12.94 3.30
C SER A 712 -2.55 -11.74 3.85
N LEU A 713 -2.76 -10.54 3.27
CA LEU A 713 -2.38 -9.26 3.91
C LEU A 713 -2.95 -9.13 5.34
N ALA A 714 -4.08 -9.79 5.65
CA ALA A 714 -4.66 -9.83 6.99
C ALA A 714 -3.90 -10.69 8.02
N GLN A 715 -2.76 -11.30 7.66
CA GLN A 715 -1.78 -11.83 8.62
C GLN A 715 -0.64 -10.84 8.93
N LEU A 716 -0.34 -9.91 8.02
CA LEU A 716 0.90 -9.14 8.03
C LEU A 716 0.79 -7.82 8.80
N GLN A 717 -0.43 -7.30 8.95
CA GLN A 717 -0.84 -6.32 9.95
C GLN A 717 -2.21 -6.73 10.49
N VAL A 718 -2.51 -6.37 11.73
CA VAL A 718 -3.50 -7.05 12.58
C VAL A 718 -4.91 -7.09 11.96
N THR A 719 -5.60 -8.19 12.24
CA THR A 719 -6.98 -8.43 11.81
C THR A 719 -7.92 -7.31 12.25
N VAL A 720 -8.76 -6.86 11.30
CA VAL A 720 -9.91 -5.98 11.56
C VAL A 720 -10.88 -6.59 12.60
N ALA A 721 -10.78 -7.90 12.87
CA ALA A 721 -11.51 -8.63 13.91
C ALA A 721 -11.29 -8.14 15.36
N GLN A 722 -10.30 -7.29 15.66
CA GLN A 722 -10.22 -6.57 16.95
C GLN A 722 -10.85 -5.16 16.91
N ILE A 723 -11.51 -4.84 15.80
CA ILE A 723 -12.38 -3.68 15.58
C ILE A 723 -13.76 -4.17 15.02
N GLU A 724 -14.07 -5.47 15.12
CA GLU A 724 -15.38 -6.07 14.78
C GLU A 724 -16.41 -5.95 15.95
N GLU A 725 -16.13 -5.11 16.95
CA GLU A 725 -17.13 -4.47 17.84
C GLU A 725 -17.29 -3.00 17.41
N ASP A 726 -17.87 -2.67 16.24
CA ASP A 726 -19.33 -2.63 16.11
C ASP A 726 -19.85 -2.66 14.65
N ASP A 727 -21.15 -2.97 14.56
CA ASP A 727 -22.10 -3.21 13.47
C ASP A 727 -21.74 -2.92 11.98
N SER A 728 -22.40 -3.74 11.16
CA SER A 728 -22.63 -3.70 9.72
C SER A 728 -22.43 -2.33 9.05
N ASP A 729 -21.60 -2.29 7.99
CA ASP A 729 -21.47 -1.09 7.17
C ASP A 729 -22.79 -0.80 6.42
N PRO A 730 -23.47 0.35 6.68
CA PRO A 730 -24.73 0.67 6.02
C PRO A 730 -24.55 0.95 4.52
N ASP A 731 -23.37 1.43 4.10
CA ASP A 731 -22.99 1.62 2.70
C ASP A 731 -22.47 0.32 2.04
N GLY A 732 -22.39 -0.77 2.81
CA GLY A 732 -21.95 -2.08 2.34
C GLY A 732 -22.87 -2.64 1.26
N TYR A 733 -22.29 -3.25 0.23
CA TYR A 733 -23.01 -3.77 -0.93
C TYR A 733 -24.23 -4.67 -0.58
N PRO A 734 -24.17 -5.60 0.41
CA PRO A 734 -25.34 -6.38 0.82
C PRO A 734 -26.48 -5.51 1.37
N THR A 735 -26.13 -4.53 2.23
CA THR A 735 -27.08 -3.61 2.87
C THR A 735 -27.76 -2.72 1.82
N ALA A 736 -26.97 -2.11 0.94
CA ALA A 736 -27.46 -1.28 -0.16
C ALA A 736 -28.29 -2.08 -1.19
N GLN A 737 -27.97 -3.36 -1.43
CA GLN A 737 -28.75 -4.25 -2.31
C GLN A 737 -30.11 -4.60 -1.67
N LYS A 738 -30.14 -4.90 -0.36
CA LYS A 738 -31.37 -5.13 0.41
C LYS A 738 -32.26 -3.89 0.39
N GLU A 739 -31.70 -2.71 0.67
CA GLU A 739 -32.47 -1.46 0.77
C GLU A 739 -33.08 -1.04 -0.59
N ARG A 740 -32.32 -1.16 -1.70
CA ARG A 740 -32.84 -1.04 -3.08
C ARG A 740 -33.98 -2.01 -3.36
N THR A 741 -33.82 -3.28 -2.96
CA THR A 741 -34.85 -4.31 -3.15
C THR A 741 -36.13 -3.97 -2.39
N ASP A 742 -36.03 -3.49 -1.15
CA ASP A 742 -37.17 -3.07 -0.34
C ASP A 742 -37.84 -1.79 -0.86
N LYS A 743 -37.07 -0.85 -1.42
CA LYS A 743 -37.61 0.33 -2.13
C LYS A 743 -38.36 -0.08 -3.41
N LEU A 744 -37.81 -0.99 -4.23
CA LEU A 744 -38.49 -1.57 -5.39
C LEU A 744 -39.77 -2.33 -4.99
N GLN A 745 -39.75 -3.11 -3.90
CA GLN A 745 -40.95 -3.75 -3.36
C GLN A 745 -42.01 -2.72 -2.95
N ARG A 746 -41.63 -1.65 -2.25
CA ARG A 746 -42.53 -0.55 -1.87
C ARG A 746 -43.20 0.08 -3.10
N MET A 747 -42.45 0.38 -4.16
CA MET A 747 -43.02 0.95 -5.40
C MET A 747 -43.90 -0.06 -6.17
N ARG A 748 -43.53 -1.34 -6.23
CA ARG A 748 -44.38 -2.42 -6.76
C ARG A 748 -45.68 -2.64 -5.96
N ARG A 749 -45.72 -2.31 -4.67
CA ARG A 749 -46.96 -2.27 -3.87
C ARG A 749 -47.80 -1.02 -4.22
N ARG A 750 -47.17 0.16 -4.33
CA ARG A 750 -47.84 1.42 -4.69
C ARG A 750 -48.48 1.39 -6.09
N LEU A 751 -47.79 0.84 -7.10
CA LEU A 751 -48.36 0.66 -8.45
C LEU A 751 -49.58 -0.28 -8.45
N ARG A 752 -49.56 -1.37 -7.67
CA ARG A 752 -50.73 -2.26 -7.51
C ARG A 752 -51.94 -1.55 -6.88
N LEU A 753 -51.71 -0.69 -5.88
CA LEU A 753 -52.77 0.11 -5.26
C LEU A 753 -53.39 1.13 -6.23
N VAL A 754 -52.56 1.81 -7.03
CA VAL A 754 -53.04 2.75 -8.06
C VAL A 754 -53.84 2.01 -9.13
N ASN A 755 -53.34 0.91 -9.68
CA ASN A 755 -54.08 0.10 -10.67
C ASN A 755 -55.46 -0.31 -10.13
N ALA A 756 -55.55 -0.75 -8.87
CA ALA A 756 -56.81 -1.16 -8.25
C ALA A 756 -57.79 0.01 -8.00
N GLU A 757 -57.32 1.18 -7.57
CA GLU A 757 -58.19 2.35 -7.40
C GLU A 757 -58.57 3.01 -8.74
N VAL A 758 -57.75 2.92 -9.78
CA VAL A 758 -58.16 3.31 -11.14
C VAL A 758 -59.21 2.35 -11.68
N GLN A 759 -59.03 1.02 -11.55
CA GLN A 759 -60.07 0.06 -11.94
C GLN A 759 -61.40 0.31 -11.20
N ARG A 760 -61.36 0.70 -9.91
CA ARG A 760 -62.53 1.18 -9.17
C ARG A 760 -63.10 2.45 -9.76
N LEU A 761 -62.27 3.47 -10.02
CA LEU A 761 -62.71 4.75 -10.59
C LEU A 761 -63.34 4.55 -11.98
N THR A 762 -62.73 3.77 -12.88
CA THR A 762 -63.30 3.42 -14.19
C THR A 762 -64.60 2.61 -14.05
N LYS A 763 -64.69 1.67 -13.10
CA LYS A 763 -65.94 0.94 -12.82
C LYS A 763 -67.05 1.85 -12.30
N PHE A 764 -66.72 2.88 -11.52
CA PHE A 764 -67.69 3.90 -11.07
C PHE A 764 -68.02 4.91 -12.17
N ASN A 765 -67.07 5.32 -13.01
CA ASN A 765 -67.30 6.16 -14.19
C ASN A 765 -68.22 5.44 -15.20
N ASN A 766 -67.96 4.17 -15.52
CA ASN A 766 -68.79 3.39 -16.44
C ASN A 766 -70.19 3.11 -15.85
N ARG A 767 -70.32 2.99 -14.53
CA ARG A 767 -71.63 3.00 -13.86
C ARG A 767 -72.30 4.37 -13.95
N LEU A 768 -71.56 5.46 -13.79
CA LEU A 768 -72.08 6.83 -13.85
C LEU A 768 -72.58 7.22 -15.25
N ALA A 769 -71.83 6.89 -16.30
CA ALA A 769 -72.25 7.01 -17.70
C ALA A 769 -73.50 6.14 -17.96
N LYS A 770 -73.53 4.89 -17.48
CA LYS A 770 -74.76 4.08 -17.49
C LYS A 770 -75.90 4.65 -16.63
N THR A 771 -75.66 5.64 -15.78
CA THR A 771 -76.70 6.42 -15.06
C THR A 771 -76.96 7.82 -15.63
N GLU A 772 -76.41 8.18 -16.79
CA GLU A 772 -77.01 9.24 -17.63
C GLU A 772 -78.43 8.83 -18.09
N TRP A 773 -78.72 7.52 -17.97
CA TRP A 773 -80.05 6.94 -17.82
C TRP A 773 -80.99 7.70 -16.86
N ILE A 774 -80.53 8.51 -15.89
CA ILE A 774 -81.40 9.39 -15.10
C ILE A 774 -82.16 10.41 -15.98
N ALA A 775 -81.57 10.90 -17.07
CA ALA A 775 -82.25 11.74 -18.05
C ALA A 775 -83.29 10.96 -18.88
N GLN A 776 -83.06 9.66 -19.10
CA GLN A 776 -83.99 8.76 -19.79
C GLN A 776 -85.10 8.23 -18.87
N LEU A 777 -84.81 8.01 -17.58
CA LEU A 777 -85.75 7.57 -16.56
C LEU A 777 -86.87 8.58 -16.32
N LYS A 778 -86.59 9.89 -16.43
CA LYS A 778 -87.62 10.94 -16.43
C LYS A 778 -88.68 10.78 -17.54
N ARG A 779 -88.47 9.88 -18.52
CA ARG A 779 -89.43 9.52 -19.58
C ARG A 779 -90.09 8.15 -19.37
N ARG A 780 -89.86 7.46 -18.23
CA ARG A 780 -90.52 6.21 -17.87
C ARG A 780 -91.48 6.44 -16.69
N PRO A 781 -92.73 5.96 -16.74
CA PRO A 781 -93.57 5.89 -15.55
C PRO A 781 -92.98 4.87 -14.57
N MET A 782 -92.68 5.31 -13.35
CA MET A 782 -92.22 4.48 -12.23
C MET A 782 -92.86 5.00 -10.93
N SER A 783 -93.00 4.13 -9.92
CA SER A 783 -93.47 4.55 -8.60
C SER A 783 -92.32 5.17 -7.77
N ASP A 784 -92.68 6.04 -6.81
CA ASP A 784 -91.70 6.79 -6.01
C ASP A 784 -90.73 5.88 -5.24
N LYS A 785 -91.20 4.73 -4.73
CA LYS A 785 -90.36 3.71 -4.09
C LYS A 785 -89.29 3.12 -5.02
N ALA A 786 -89.53 3.05 -6.33
CA ALA A 786 -88.51 2.64 -7.30
C ALA A 786 -87.53 3.78 -7.59
N TRP A 787 -88.03 5.01 -7.75
CA TRP A 787 -87.24 6.21 -7.98
C TRP A 787 -86.26 6.50 -6.82
N GLU A 788 -86.72 6.40 -5.57
CA GLU A 788 -85.91 6.62 -4.38
C GLU A 788 -84.80 5.56 -4.20
N LYS A 789 -85.09 4.30 -4.56
CA LYS A 789 -84.12 3.20 -4.58
C LYS A 789 -82.98 3.45 -5.58
N GLU A 790 -83.29 3.89 -6.80
CA GLU A 790 -82.27 4.23 -7.80
C GLU A 790 -81.50 5.50 -7.43
N LEU A 791 -82.16 6.52 -6.87
CA LEU A 791 -81.47 7.71 -6.34
C LEU A 791 -80.47 7.34 -5.23
N LYS A 792 -80.79 6.37 -4.36
CA LYS A 792 -79.87 5.87 -3.32
C LYS A 792 -78.64 5.19 -3.94
N ILE A 793 -78.84 4.37 -4.98
CA ILE A 793 -77.75 3.71 -5.73
C ILE A 793 -76.86 4.76 -6.42
N PHE A 794 -77.44 5.78 -7.05
CA PHE A 794 -76.70 6.86 -7.70
C PHE A 794 -75.84 7.67 -6.72
N ARG A 795 -76.39 8.04 -5.55
CA ARG A 795 -75.64 8.74 -4.48
C ARG A 795 -74.45 7.88 -4.02
N ASP A 796 -74.66 6.60 -3.74
CA ASP A 796 -73.62 5.67 -3.31
C ASP A 796 -72.51 5.50 -4.37
N VAL A 797 -72.85 5.36 -5.65
CA VAL A 797 -71.85 5.31 -6.74
C VAL A 797 -71.08 6.64 -6.86
N ARG A 798 -71.76 7.80 -6.71
CA ARG A 798 -71.13 9.13 -6.75
C ARG A 798 -70.16 9.36 -5.58
N ASP A 799 -70.52 8.95 -4.37
CA ASP A 799 -69.64 9.08 -3.21
C ASP A 799 -68.49 8.07 -3.24
N ARG A 800 -68.70 6.83 -3.69
CA ARG A 800 -67.60 5.88 -3.95
C ARG A 800 -66.64 6.40 -5.03
N ARG A 801 -67.14 7.03 -6.11
CA ARG A 801 -66.29 7.76 -7.08
C ARG A 801 -65.47 8.85 -6.38
N ARG A 802 -66.10 9.67 -5.54
CA ARG A 802 -65.44 10.76 -4.79
C ARG A 802 -64.34 10.22 -3.85
N ILE A 803 -64.57 9.08 -3.20
CA ILE A 803 -63.59 8.42 -2.32
C ILE A 803 -62.42 7.86 -3.14
N SER A 804 -62.65 7.12 -4.23
CA SER A 804 -61.58 6.59 -5.09
C SER A 804 -60.75 7.72 -5.72
N LYS A 805 -61.37 8.81 -6.21
CA LYS A 805 -60.63 9.98 -6.71
C LYS A 805 -59.78 10.64 -5.62
N LYS A 806 -60.30 10.82 -4.39
CA LYS A 806 -59.50 11.31 -3.25
C LYS A 806 -58.31 10.39 -2.90
N ARG A 807 -58.48 9.07 -3.00
CA ARG A 807 -57.40 8.09 -2.78
C ARG A 807 -56.32 8.20 -3.86
N LEU A 808 -56.71 8.29 -5.13
CA LEU A 808 -55.76 8.48 -6.24
C LEU A 808 -55.01 9.81 -6.14
N ALA A 809 -55.69 10.91 -5.76
CA ALA A 809 -55.03 12.19 -5.50
C ALA A 809 -53.96 12.09 -4.39
N ARG A 810 -54.27 11.43 -3.27
CA ARG A 810 -53.30 11.20 -2.18
C ARG A 810 -52.14 10.30 -2.61
N LEU A 811 -52.41 9.25 -3.40
CA LEU A 811 -51.38 8.37 -3.96
C LEU A 811 -50.51 9.09 -5.01
N SER A 812 -51.06 10.08 -5.72
CA SER A 812 -50.32 10.93 -6.66
C SER A 812 -49.38 11.91 -5.96
N GLN A 813 -49.85 12.63 -4.94
CA GLN A 813 -48.97 13.47 -4.09
C GLN A 813 -47.82 12.64 -3.52
N GLN A 814 -48.15 11.47 -2.99
CA GLN A 814 -47.17 10.51 -2.49
C GLN A 814 -46.23 9.90 -3.54
N ALA A 815 -46.55 10.00 -4.84
CA ALA A 815 -45.71 9.50 -5.92
C ALA A 815 -44.73 10.57 -6.42
N LEU A 816 -45.16 11.83 -6.50
CA LEU A 816 -44.28 12.95 -6.87
C LEU A 816 -43.25 13.27 -5.78
N HIS A 817 -43.61 13.12 -4.49
CA HIS A 817 -42.68 13.21 -3.36
C HIS A 817 -41.91 11.90 -3.08
N VAL A 818 -41.56 11.14 -4.13
CA VAL A 818 -40.55 10.08 -4.00
C VAL A 818 -39.24 10.64 -4.51
N ASP A 819 -38.29 10.86 -3.60
CA ASP A 819 -36.89 11.04 -3.99
C ASP A 819 -36.41 9.79 -4.73
N VAL A 820 -36.32 9.92 -6.04
CA VAL A 820 -35.58 9.01 -6.90
C VAL A 820 -34.28 9.72 -7.22
N ASP A 821 -33.15 9.10 -6.86
CA ASP A 821 -31.83 9.58 -7.24
C ASP A 821 -31.77 9.72 -8.78
N PRO A 822 -31.49 10.92 -9.33
CA PRO A 822 -31.53 11.15 -10.77
C PRO A 822 -30.40 10.49 -11.56
N GLY A 823 -29.44 9.80 -10.92
CA GLY A 823 -28.61 8.84 -11.64
C GLY A 823 -29.33 7.50 -11.93
N ILE A 824 -30.44 7.18 -11.25
CA ILE A 824 -31.21 5.93 -11.42
C ILE A 824 -32.30 6.06 -12.52
N LEU A 825 -32.36 7.20 -13.22
CA LEU A 825 -33.42 7.56 -14.17
C LEU A 825 -32.90 7.84 -15.59
#